data_AF-A0A1N7U412-F1
#
_entry.id   AF-A0A1N7U412-F1
#
_cell.length_a   1.000
_cell.length_b   1.000
_cell.length_c   1.000
_cell.angle_alpha   90.00
_cell.angle_beta   90.00
_cell.angle_gamma   90.00
#
_symmetry.space_group_name_H-M   'P 1'
#
loop_
_entity.id
_entity.type
_entity.pdbx_description
1 polymer ?
#
loop_
_entity_poly.entity_id
_entity_poly.type
_entity_poly.pdbx_seq_one_letter_code
_entity_poly.pdbx_strand_id
1 'polypeptide(L)'
;MPDPVAASLRLAPEALTRPFSAEQFSFSTTNDLEPFRGVLGQERAVEALQFGVAMPRPGYNVFVMGEPGTGRFSFVKRYLKAEGKRLQTPADWVYVNNFDEPREPRALELPGGAAAAFINDINGLVDNLVATFPAVFEHPTYQQRKSAIDRAFNQRYDKALDVIERLALEKDVALYRDSTNIAFTPMLDGKALDEAEFSQLPEADRERFHTDISELEERLNEELASLPQWKRESNNQLRQFNEETITLALQPLLAPLSEKYAENAAVCGYLQAMQVYLLKTVVEQLVDDAKTDAQARKLLEEQYCPSLVVGHPVNGGAPVVFEPHPTYDNLFGRIEYSTDQGALYTTYRQLRPGALHRANGGFLILEAEKMLSEPFVWDALKRSLQSRKLKMESPLGELGRLATVTLNPQMIPLQVKVIIIGSRQLYYALQDADPDFQEMFRVLVDFDEDIPMVDESLEQFAQLLKTRTSEEGMAPLTSDAVARLATYSARLAEHQGRLSARIGDLFQLVSEADFIRHLAGDEMTDAGHIERALKAKATRTGRVSARILDDMLAGVILIDTAGAAVGKCNGLTVLEVGDSAFGVPARISATVYPGGSGIVDIEREVNLGQPIHSKGVMILTGYLGSRYAQEFPLAISASIALEQSYGYVDGDSASLGEACTLISALSKTPLKQCFAITGSINQFGEVQAVGGVNEKIEGFFRLCEARGLTGEQGAIIPQANVATLMLDEKVLQAVRAGQFHIYAVRQADEALSLLVGEDAGEPDAEGQFPEGTVNARVVERLRAIAEMISEEDLKEAEKELAQQALAEAKPT
;
A
#
# COMPACT_ATOMS: atom_id res chain seq x y z
N MET A 1 -24.02 57.71 -14.19
CA MET A 1 -24.63 56.53 -14.83
C MET A 1 -23.58 55.44 -14.78
N PRO A 2 -23.90 54.19 -14.41
CA PRO A 2 -22.91 53.12 -14.50
C PRO A 2 -22.42 53.01 -15.95
N ASP A 3 -21.12 52.81 -16.10
CA ASP A 3 -20.47 52.54 -17.39
C ASP A 3 -21.19 51.34 -18.05
N PRO A 4 -21.74 51.48 -19.27
CA PRO A 4 -22.50 50.42 -19.94
C PRO A 4 -21.70 49.12 -20.10
N VAL A 5 -20.37 49.19 -20.19
CA VAL A 5 -19.48 48.02 -20.25
C VAL A 5 -19.41 47.32 -18.89
N ALA A 6 -19.30 48.08 -17.81
CA ALA A 6 -19.27 47.50 -16.46
C ALA A 6 -20.60 46.83 -16.09
N ALA A 7 -21.72 47.37 -16.55
CA ALA A 7 -23.04 46.80 -16.30
C ALA A 7 -23.25 45.45 -17.01
N SER A 8 -22.73 45.25 -18.22
CA SER A 8 -22.91 44.01 -18.99
C SER A 8 -22.03 42.85 -18.50
N LEU A 9 -20.88 43.14 -17.90
CA LEU A 9 -19.91 42.15 -17.43
C LEU A 9 -20.15 41.73 -15.97
N ARG A 10 -20.98 42.47 -15.23
CA ARG A 10 -21.24 42.22 -13.80
C ARG A 10 -22.13 40.98 -13.60
N LEU A 11 -21.70 40.10 -12.70
CA LEU A 11 -22.46 38.90 -12.35
C LEU A 11 -23.56 39.20 -11.31
N ALA A 12 -24.70 38.54 -11.48
CA ALA A 12 -25.77 38.52 -10.49
C ALA A 12 -25.40 37.61 -9.29
N PRO A 13 -25.88 37.89 -8.06
CA PRO A 13 -25.57 37.08 -6.88
C PRO A 13 -25.85 35.58 -7.06
N GLU A 14 -26.87 35.22 -7.83
CA GLU A 14 -27.29 33.85 -8.10
C GLU A 14 -26.30 33.08 -8.99
N ALA A 15 -25.44 33.78 -9.73
CA ALA A 15 -24.40 33.18 -10.55
C ALA A 15 -23.09 32.91 -9.77
N LEU A 16 -22.99 33.41 -8.54
CA LEU A 16 -21.76 33.36 -7.73
C LEU A 16 -21.66 32.14 -6.81
N THR A 17 -22.73 31.36 -6.71
CA THR A 17 -22.81 30.14 -5.91
C THR A 17 -24.01 29.30 -6.35
N ARG A 18 -24.11 28.07 -5.84
CA ARG A 18 -25.34 27.27 -5.93
C ARG A 18 -25.89 26.99 -4.53
N PRO A 19 -26.99 27.66 -4.10
CA PRO A 19 -27.63 27.34 -2.85
C PRO A 19 -28.44 26.05 -2.98
N PHE A 20 -28.43 25.23 -1.93
CA PHE A 20 -29.35 24.11 -1.75
C PHE A 20 -30.35 24.46 -0.65
N SER A 21 -31.58 23.97 -0.77
CA SER A 21 -32.63 24.18 0.25
C SER A 21 -33.20 22.85 0.73
N ALA A 22 -33.74 22.86 1.95
CA ALA A 22 -34.46 21.70 2.51
C ALA A 22 -35.64 21.24 1.62
N GLU A 23 -36.26 22.15 0.87
CA GLU A 23 -37.40 21.87 -0.01
C GLU A 23 -37.05 20.93 -1.18
N GLN A 24 -35.76 20.78 -1.50
CA GLN A 24 -35.29 19.83 -2.51
C GLN A 24 -35.29 18.38 -2.01
N PHE A 25 -35.49 18.17 -0.71
CA PHE A 25 -35.49 16.86 -0.08
C PHE A 25 -36.90 16.45 0.33
N SER A 26 -37.24 15.19 0.09
CA SER A 26 -38.52 14.58 0.45
C SER A 26 -38.60 14.11 1.92
N PHE A 27 -37.61 14.47 2.74
CA PHE A 27 -37.50 14.07 4.15
C PHE A 27 -37.26 15.28 5.06
N SER A 28 -37.60 15.13 6.35
CA SER A 28 -37.29 16.15 7.36
C SER A 28 -35.98 15.85 8.07
N THR A 29 -35.71 14.57 8.31
CA THR A 29 -34.49 14.11 8.97
C THR A 29 -33.90 12.90 8.24
N THR A 30 -32.60 12.68 8.36
CA THR A 30 -31.97 11.49 7.76
C THR A 30 -32.49 10.18 8.37
N ASN A 31 -33.18 10.19 9.51
CA ASN A 31 -33.86 9.00 10.03
C ASN A 31 -34.99 8.49 9.14
N ASP A 32 -35.55 9.36 8.29
CA ASP A 32 -36.60 9.00 7.36
C ASP A 32 -36.05 8.24 6.13
N LEU A 33 -34.72 8.17 5.99
CA LEU A 33 -34.03 7.58 4.83
C LEU A 33 -33.57 6.15 5.08
N GLU A 34 -33.67 5.34 4.02
CA GLU A 34 -33.01 4.04 3.96
C GLU A 34 -31.49 4.20 3.78
N PRO A 35 -30.67 3.28 4.33
CA PRO A 35 -29.22 3.31 4.15
C PRO A 35 -28.81 3.15 2.67
N PHE A 36 -27.91 4.02 2.20
CA PHE A 36 -27.32 3.92 0.88
C PHE A 36 -26.52 2.62 0.69
N ARG A 37 -26.83 1.89 -0.39
CA ARG A 37 -26.15 0.65 -0.79
C ARG A 37 -25.36 0.87 -2.08
N GLY A 38 -24.06 1.12 -1.96
CA GLY A 38 -23.18 1.26 -3.12
C GLY A 38 -22.05 2.24 -2.87
N VAL A 39 -21.54 2.84 -3.95
CA VAL A 39 -20.67 4.02 -3.92
C VAL A 39 -21.30 5.08 -4.80
N LEU A 40 -21.45 6.28 -4.24
CA LEU A 40 -22.11 7.40 -4.88
C LEU A 40 -21.25 7.92 -6.04
N GLY A 41 -21.83 8.00 -7.24
CA GLY A 41 -21.20 8.60 -8.42
C GLY A 41 -19.96 7.88 -8.94
N GLN A 42 -19.82 6.58 -8.67
CA GLN A 42 -18.64 5.78 -9.03
C GLN A 42 -19.00 4.60 -9.93
N GLU A 43 -20.00 4.77 -10.81
CA GLU A 43 -20.55 3.70 -11.65
C GLU A 43 -19.46 3.00 -12.48
N ARG A 44 -18.61 3.79 -13.15
CA ARG A 44 -17.47 3.29 -13.93
C ARG A 44 -16.51 2.45 -13.09
N ALA A 45 -16.17 2.92 -11.89
CA ALA A 45 -15.28 2.19 -10.98
C ALA A 45 -15.92 0.89 -10.47
N VAL A 46 -17.23 0.93 -10.18
CA VAL A 46 -18.00 -0.25 -9.74
C VAL A 46 -18.03 -1.30 -10.85
N GLU A 47 -18.35 -0.93 -12.09
CA GLU A 47 -18.37 -1.84 -13.24
C GLU A 47 -16.99 -2.45 -13.51
N ALA A 48 -15.93 -1.63 -13.49
CA ALA A 48 -14.56 -2.10 -13.69
C ALA A 48 -14.14 -3.09 -12.60
N LEU A 49 -14.50 -2.83 -11.33
CA LEU A 49 -14.20 -3.75 -10.22
C LEU A 49 -14.98 -5.05 -10.36
N GLN A 50 -16.27 -4.98 -10.70
CA GLN A 50 -17.11 -6.16 -10.95
C GLN A 50 -16.52 -7.02 -12.06
N PHE A 51 -16.14 -6.41 -13.17
CA PHE A 51 -15.47 -7.08 -14.29
C PHE A 51 -14.16 -7.75 -13.85
N GLY A 52 -13.27 -7.03 -13.17
CA GLY A 52 -11.97 -7.56 -12.77
C GLY A 52 -12.05 -8.71 -11.75
N VAL A 53 -13.01 -8.64 -10.84
CA VAL A 53 -13.29 -9.69 -9.86
C VAL A 53 -13.91 -10.92 -10.52
N ALA A 54 -14.87 -10.73 -11.43
CA ALA A 54 -15.52 -11.82 -12.13
C ALA A 54 -14.61 -12.51 -13.18
N MET A 55 -13.57 -11.85 -13.67
CA MET A 55 -12.68 -12.39 -14.70
C MET A 55 -11.73 -13.47 -14.12
N PRO A 56 -11.87 -14.76 -14.48
CA PRO A 56 -11.06 -15.83 -13.90
C PRO A 56 -9.66 -15.94 -14.52
N ARG A 57 -9.38 -15.17 -15.58
CA ARG A 57 -8.13 -15.29 -16.33
C ARG A 57 -6.93 -14.71 -15.55
N PRO A 58 -5.77 -15.37 -15.59
CA PRO A 58 -4.49 -14.83 -15.13
C PRO A 58 -4.19 -13.48 -15.80
N GLY A 59 -3.52 -12.59 -15.07
CA GLY A 59 -3.18 -11.24 -15.55
C GLY A 59 -4.30 -10.20 -15.44
N TYR A 60 -5.49 -10.59 -14.98
CA TYR A 60 -6.58 -9.67 -14.67
C TYR A 60 -6.64 -9.38 -13.17
N ASN A 61 -5.49 -9.10 -12.55
CA ASN A 61 -5.48 -8.46 -11.23
C ASN A 61 -5.95 -7.01 -11.36
N VAL A 62 -6.39 -6.44 -10.25
CA VAL A 62 -7.04 -5.13 -10.24
C VAL A 62 -6.13 -4.11 -9.58
N PHE A 63 -5.94 -2.98 -10.24
CA PHE A 63 -5.39 -1.78 -9.60
C PHE A 63 -6.52 -0.78 -9.40
N VAL A 64 -6.69 -0.30 -8.17
CA VAL A 64 -7.70 0.67 -7.78
C VAL A 64 -7.01 1.99 -7.47
N MET A 65 -7.26 3.01 -8.28
CA MET A 65 -6.69 4.34 -8.13
C MET A 65 -7.74 5.40 -7.86
N GLY A 66 -7.31 6.53 -7.28
CA GLY A 66 -8.13 7.72 -7.04
C GLY A 66 -7.52 8.59 -5.94
N GLU A 67 -8.23 9.64 -5.54
CA GLU A 67 -7.79 10.53 -4.45
C GLU A 67 -8.12 9.95 -3.07
N PRO A 68 -7.27 10.18 -2.04
CA PRO A 68 -7.58 9.82 -0.66
C PRO A 68 -8.96 10.35 -0.23
N GLY A 69 -9.63 9.64 0.68
CA GLY A 69 -10.94 10.06 1.16
C GLY A 69 -12.13 9.74 0.23
N THR A 70 -11.92 9.18 -0.97
CA THR A 70 -12.99 8.72 -1.90
C THR A 70 -13.77 7.49 -1.44
N GLY A 71 -13.38 6.87 -0.33
CA GLY A 71 -14.01 5.64 0.17
C GLY A 71 -13.66 4.37 -0.60
N ARG A 72 -12.76 4.44 -1.59
CA ARG A 72 -12.31 3.31 -2.44
C ARG A 72 -11.97 2.04 -1.66
N PHE A 73 -11.17 2.18 -0.59
CA PHE A 73 -10.73 1.07 0.23
C PHE A 73 -11.89 0.38 0.96
N SER A 74 -12.77 1.18 1.57
CA SER A 74 -13.94 0.68 2.28
C SER A 74 -14.88 -0.05 1.34
N PHE A 75 -15.09 0.49 0.13
CA PHE A 75 -15.92 -0.13 -0.88
C PHE A 75 -15.35 -1.46 -1.36
N VAL A 76 -14.09 -1.48 -1.82
CA VAL A 76 -13.43 -2.69 -2.33
C VAL A 76 -13.50 -3.80 -1.29
N LYS A 77 -13.15 -3.49 -0.02
CA LYS A 77 -13.21 -4.47 1.07
C LYS A 77 -14.62 -5.01 1.31
N ARG A 78 -15.65 -4.16 1.30
CA ARG A 78 -17.05 -4.56 1.49
C ARG A 78 -17.55 -5.41 0.31
N TYR A 79 -17.26 -4.98 -0.91
CA TYR A 79 -17.63 -5.67 -2.14
C TYR A 79 -17.00 -7.07 -2.19
N LEU A 80 -15.68 -7.17 -2.00
CA LEU A 80 -14.97 -8.45 -2.03
C LEU A 80 -15.44 -9.40 -0.92
N LYS A 81 -15.74 -8.89 0.29
CA LYS A 81 -16.30 -9.72 1.38
C LYS A 81 -17.68 -10.28 1.03
N ALA A 82 -18.53 -9.48 0.37
CA ALA A 82 -19.85 -9.95 -0.07
C ALA A 82 -19.70 -11.01 -1.16
N GLU A 83 -18.81 -10.79 -2.12
CA GLU A 83 -18.58 -11.72 -3.24
C GLU A 83 -17.88 -13.01 -2.80
N GLY A 84 -16.87 -12.93 -1.94
CA GLY A 84 -16.15 -14.08 -1.41
C GLY A 84 -17.05 -15.09 -0.71
N LYS A 85 -18.09 -14.62 0.01
CA LYS A 85 -19.11 -15.50 0.63
C LYS A 85 -19.91 -16.33 -0.36
N ARG A 86 -20.02 -15.90 -1.62
CA ARG A 86 -20.79 -16.59 -2.68
C ARG A 86 -19.95 -17.61 -3.44
N LEU A 87 -18.63 -17.53 -3.33
CA LEU A 87 -17.70 -18.42 -4.00
C LEU A 87 -17.50 -19.72 -3.22
N GLN A 88 -17.01 -20.75 -3.91
CA GLN A 88 -16.70 -22.04 -3.28
C GLN A 88 -15.55 -21.87 -2.27
N THR A 89 -15.62 -22.63 -1.18
CA THR A 89 -14.52 -22.69 -0.19
C THR A 89 -13.32 -23.41 -0.83
N PRO A 90 -12.12 -22.80 -0.84
CA PRO A 90 -10.94 -23.41 -1.45
C PRO A 90 -10.39 -24.57 -0.62
N ALA A 91 -9.42 -25.29 -1.20
CA ALA A 91 -8.72 -26.37 -0.52
C ALA A 91 -7.95 -25.88 0.73
N ASP A 92 -7.90 -26.73 1.74
CA ASP A 92 -7.00 -26.55 2.87
C ASP A 92 -5.61 -27.11 2.54
N TRP A 93 -4.58 -26.55 3.17
CA TRP A 93 -3.19 -26.99 2.97
C TRP A 93 -2.50 -27.25 4.30
N VAL A 94 -1.77 -28.36 4.35
CA VAL A 94 -0.90 -28.72 5.47
C VAL A 94 0.49 -29.11 4.94
N TYR A 95 1.53 -28.79 5.70
CA TYR A 95 2.87 -29.36 5.48
C TYR A 95 3.04 -30.62 6.31
N VAL A 96 3.59 -31.66 5.71
CA VAL A 96 3.98 -32.89 6.39
C VAL A 96 5.47 -33.14 6.23
N ASN A 97 6.04 -33.90 7.16
CA ASN A 97 7.43 -34.32 7.07
C ASN A 97 7.66 -35.15 5.80
N ASN A 98 8.79 -34.92 5.14
CA ASN A 98 9.30 -35.79 4.11
C ASN A 98 10.35 -36.70 4.75
N PHE A 99 9.97 -37.94 5.05
CA PHE A 99 10.82 -38.84 5.84
C PHE A 99 12.15 -39.19 5.13
N ASP A 100 12.17 -39.18 3.79
CA ASP A 100 13.38 -39.46 3.00
C ASP A 100 14.34 -38.27 2.98
N GLU A 101 13.80 -37.05 2.92
CA GLU A 101 14.56 -35.80 2.94
C GLU A 101 13.83 -34.74 3.79
N PRO A 102 14.08 -34.70 5.12
CA PRO A 102 13.36 -33.83 6.05
C PRO A 102 13.51 -32.32 5.76
N ARG A 103 14.51 -31.93 4.97
CA ARG A 103 14.70 -30.54 4.53
C ARG A 103 13.75 -30.12 3.42
N GLU A 104 13.05 -31.07 2.79
CA GLU A 104 12.06 -30.80 1.74
C GLU A 104 10.65 -31.24 2.17
N PRO A 105 10.00 -30.51 3.11
CA PRO A 105 8.65 -30.83 3.55
C PRO A 105 7.66 -30.91 2.39
N ARG A 106 6.72 -31.86 2.45
CA ARG A 106 5.69 -32.04 1.42
C ARG A 106 4.40 -31.30 1.78
N ALA A 107 3.75 -30.71 0.79
CA ALA A 107 2.46 -30.06 0.94
C ALA A 107 1.34 -31.06 0.60
N LEU A 108 0.35 -31.20 1.47
CA LEU A 108 -0.86 -31.98 1.20
C LEU A 108 -2.05 -31.05 0.99
N GLU A 109 -2.75 -31.27 -0.11
CA GLU A 109 -4.02 -30.63 -0.43
C GLU A 109 -5.17 -31.41 0.20
N LEU A 110 -6.06 -30.73 0.91
CA LEU A 110 -7.23 -31.30 1.57
C LEU A 110 -8.50 -30.57 1.14
N PRO A 111 -9.68 -31.23 1.14
CA PRO A 111 -10.95 -30.54 0.93
C PRO A 111 -11.13 -29.39 1.93
N GLY A 112 -11.80 -28.32 1.51
CA GLY A 112 -12.03 -27.13 2.35
C GLY A 112 -12.71 -27.48 3.68
N GLY A 113 -12.06 -27.11 4.78
CA GLY A 113 -12.51 -27.42 6.15
C GLY A 113 -12.14 -28.80 6.69
N ALA A 114 -11.36 -29.60 5.96
CA ALA A 114 -10.94 -30.92 6.41
C ALA A 114 -9.59 -30.92 7.17
N ALA A 115 -8.79 -29.85 7.12
CA ALA A 115 -7.44 -29.87 7.72
C ALA A 115 -7.46 -30.07 9.24
N ALA A 116 -8.38 -29.42 9.95
CA ALA A 116 -8.50 -29.59 11.40
C ALA A 116 -8.86 -31.04 11.78
N ALA A 117 -9.75 -31.68 11.01
CA ALA A 117 -10.11 -33.08 11.23
C ALA A 117 -8.92 -34.02 10.97
N PHE A 118 -8.16 -33.79 9.89
CA PHE A 118 -6.97 -34.58 9.58
C PHE A 118 -5.87 -34.46 10.64
N ILE A 119 -5.60 -33.24 11.10
CA ILE A 119 -4.63 -33.02 12.19
C ILE A 119 -5.07 -33.74 13.47
N ASN A 120 -6.36 -33.66 13.83
CA ASN A 120 -6.89 -34.34 15.00
C ASN A 120 -6.81 -35.88 14.89
N ASP A 121 -7.09 -36.43 13.71
CA ASP A 121 -6.96 -37.87 13.47
C ASP A 121 -5.52 -38.37 13.63
N ILE A 122 -4.53 -37.62 13.12
CA ILE A 122 -3.12 -37.99 13.28
C ILE A 122 -2.66 -37.81 14.73
N ASN A 123 -3.14 -36.80 15.45
CA ASN A 123 -2.89 -36.68 16.89
C ASN A 123 -3.47 -37.88 17.65
N GLY A 124 -4.69 -38.30 17.34
CA GLY A 124 -5.30 -39.50 17.92
C GLY A 124 -4.52 -40.77 17.59
N LEU A 125 -3.95 -40.88 16.39
CA LEU A 125 -3.02 -41.95 16.06
C LEU A 125 -1.79 -41.91 16.96
N VAL A 126 -1.15 -40.76 17.14
CA VAL A 126 0.02 -40.60 18.03
C VAL A 126 -0.30 -41.06 19.45
N ASP A 127 -1.44 -40.64 20.01
CA ASP A 127 -1.88 -41.06 21.34
C ASP A 127 -2.05 -42.60 21.42
N ASN A 128 -2.65 -43.21 20.39
CA ASN A 128 -2.79 -44.66 20.31
C ASN A 128 -1.46 -45.39 20.17
N LEU A 129 -0.47 -44.83 19.44
CA LEU A 129 0.86 -45.42 19.30
C LEU A 129 1.58 -45.47 20.65
N VAL A 130 1.56 -44.37 21.41
CA VAL A 130 2.20 -44.28 22.74
C VAL A 130 1.56 -45.26 23.72
N ALA A 131 0.24 -45.46 23.66
CA ALA A 131 -0.46 -46.41 24.53
C ALA A 131 -0.26 -47.87 24.12
N THR A 132 -0.20 -48.16 22.81
CA THR A 132 -0.22 -49.54 22.30
C THR A 132 1.14 -50.23 22.40
N PHE A 133 2.22 -49.55 22.01
CA PHE A 133 3.51 -50.22 21.82
C PHE A 133 4.17 -50.71 23.10
N PRO A 134 4.24 -49.93 24.20
CA PRO A 134 4.75 -50.44 25.47
C PRO A 134 4.03 -51.74 25.90
N ALA A 135 2.70 -51.76 25.82
CA ALA A 135 1.90 -52.93 26.16
C ALA A 135 2.15 -54.14 25.23
N VAL A 136 2.37 -53.92 23.92
CA VAL A 136 2.67 -54.98 22.95
C VAL A 136 4.04 -55.62 23.24
N PHE A 137 5.05 -54.83 23.59
CA PHE A 137 6.39 -55.33 23.90
C PHE A 137 6.46 -55.99 25.29
N GLU A 138 5.61 -55.59 26.24
CA GLU A 138 5.49 -56.27 27.54
C GLU A 138 4.65 -57.56 27.49
N HIS A 139 3.91 -57.80 26.40
CA HIS A 139 3.00 -58.93 26.31
C HIS A 139 3.72 -60.29 26.43
N PRO A 140 3.19 -61.26 27.21
CA PRO A 140 3.86 -62.54 27.47
C PRO A 140 4.29 -63.31 26.21
N THR A 141 3.46 -63.30 25.17
CA THR A 141 3.78 -63.94 23.88
C THR A 141 5.01 -63.36 23.21
N TYR A 142 5.19 -62.03 23.27
CA TYR A 142 6.38 -61.37 22.73
C TYR A 142 7.61 -61.72 23.57
N GLN A 143 7.52 -61.59 24.89
CA GLN A 143 8.62 -61.88 25.82
C GLN A 143 9.10 -63.33 25.74
N GLN A 144 8.19 -64.30 25.59
CA GLN A 144 8.53 -65.71 25.42
C GLN A 144 9.28 -65.98 24.11
N ARG A 145 8.87 -65.33 23.00
CA ARG A 145 9.49 -65.52 21.69
C ARG A 145 10.84 -64.82 21.60
N LYS A 146 10.97 -63.61 22.17
CA LYS A 146 12.26 -62.94 22.38
C LYS A 146 13.22 -63.83 23.19
N SER A 147 12.77 -64.34 24.33
CA SER A 147 13.54 -65.27 25.17
C SER A 147 13.89 -66.59 24.44
N ALA A 148 13.11 -67.03 23.45
CA ALA A 148 13.44 -68.21 22.65
C ALA A 148 14.57 -67.92 21.65
N ILE A 149 14.58 -66.74 21.03
CA ILE A 149 15.68 -66.27 20.15
C ILE A 149 16.97 -66.13 20.95
N ASP A 150 16.90 -65.49 22.12
CA ASP A 150 18.06 -65.32 23.02
C ASP A 150 18.58 -66.69 23.51
N ARG A 151 17.68 -67.61 23.89
CA ARG A 151 18.07 -68.98 24.28
C ARG A 151 18.71 -69.77 23.14
N ALA A 152 18.24 -69.63 21.91
CA ALA A 152 18.82 -70.32 20.76
C ALA A 152 20.26 -69.85 20.49
N PHE A 153 20.52 -68.55 20.65
CA PHE A 153 21.88 -67.99 20.62
C PHE A 153 22.74 -68.52 21.78
N ASN A 154 22.26 -68.39 23.02
CA ASN A 154 22.99 -68.82 24.21
C ASN A 154 23.30 -70.32 24.16
N GLN A 155 22.39 -71.17 23.70
CA GLN A 155 22.66 -72.61 23.53
C GLN A 155 23.77 -72.92 22.53
N ARG A 156 23.91 -72.15 21.44
CA ARG A 156 25.02 -72.32 20.49
C ARG A 156 26.34 -71.85 21.10
N TYR A 157 26.29 -70.71 21.81
CA TYR A 157 27.42 -70.15 22.53
C TYR A 157 27.93 -71.10 23.62
N ASP A 158 27.03 -71.57 24.49
CA ASP A 158 27.35 -72.51 25.58
C ASP A 158 27.89 -73.83 25.03
N LYS A 159 27.30 -74.39 23.96
CA LYS A 159 27.83 -75.63 23.33
C LYS A 159 29.24 -75.48 22.77
N ALA A 160 29.57 -74.33 22.17
CA ALA A 160 30.92 -74.07 21.69
C ALA A 160 31.91 -74.01 22.86
N LEU A 161 31.50 -73.39 23.96
CA LEU A 161 32.32 -73.31 25.16
C LEU A 161 32.43 -74.65 25.92
N ASP A 162 31.39 -75.49 25.92
CA ASP A 162 31.42 -76.83 26.53
C ASP A 162 32.47 -77.75 25.87
N VAL A 163 32.73 -77.56 24.57
CA VAL A 163 33.79 -78.29 23.84
C VAL A 163 35.16 -77.86 24.35
N ILE A 164 35.38 -76.55 24.50
CA ILE A 164 36.62 -75.99 25.03
C ILE A 164 36.82 -76.35 26.51
N GLU A 165 35.76 -76.33 27.31
CA GLU A 165 35.81 -76.67 28.73
C GLU A 165 36.24 -78.12 28.96
N ARG A 166 35.78 -79.07 28.13
CA ARG A 166 36.25 -80.47 28.18
C ARG A 166 37.72 -80.62 27.80
N LEU A 167 38.15 -79.95 26.73
CA LEU A 167 39.54 -79.98 26.28
C LEU A 167 40.49 -79.34 27.32
N ALA A 168 40.02 -78.28 27.98
CA ALA A 168 40.75 -77.64 29.06
C ALA A 168 40.89 -78.56 30.28
N LEU A 169 39.81 -79.26 30.67
CA LEU A 169 39.82 -80.26 31.75
C LEU A 169 40.78 -81.42 31.49
N GLU A 170 40.90 -81.89 30.25
CA GLU A 170 41.86 -82.96 29.86
C GLU A 170 43.32 -82.52 29.99
N LYS A 171 43.58 -81.21 29.98
CA LYS A 171 44.90 -80.58 30.13
C LYS A 171 45.14 -79.98 31.51
N ASP A 172 44.30 -80.31 32.49
CA ASP A 172 44.32 -79.74 33.84
C ASP A 172 44.23 -78.19 33.84
N VAL A 173 43.39 -77.61 32.97
CA VAL A 173 43.14 -76.15 32.88
C VAL A 173 41.64 -75.87 33.06
N ALA A 174 41.29 -74.91 33.90
CA ALA A 174 39.93 -74.41 34.10
C ALA A 174 39.61 -73.28 33.12
N LEU A 175 38.36 -73.23 32.66
CA LEU A 175 37.82 -72.12 31.86
C LEU A 175 37.00 -71.20 32.77
N TYR A 176 37.48 -69.99 33.02
CA TYR A 176 36.74 -68.96 33.75
C TYR A 176 36.00 -68.03 32.78
N ARG A 177 34.72 -67.78 33.05
CA ARG A 177 33.85 -66.93 32.23
C ARG A 177 33.26 -65.82 33.10
N ASP A 178 33.50 -64.57 32.70
CA ASP A 178 32.75 -63.40 33.18
C ASP A 178 31.91 -62.84 32.02
N SER A 179 30.99 -61.92 32.32
CA SER A 179 30.07 -61.25 31.40
C SER A 179 30.71 -60.67 30.13
N THR A 180 32.02 -60.42 30.12
CA THR A 180 32.76 -59.88 28.96
C THR A 180 34.07 -60.59 28.60
N ASN A 181 34.60 -61.49 29.44
CA ASN A 181 35.91 -62.11 29.22
C ASN A 181 35.89 -63.61 29.50
N ILE A 182 36.58 -64.36 28.63
CA ILE A 182 36.89 -65.78 28.81
C ILE A 182 38.38 -65.87 29.13
N ALA A 183 38.75 -66.54 30.22
CA ALA A 183 40.13 -66.72 30.64
C ALA A 183 40.40 -68.19 30.97
N PHE A 184 41.63 -68.65 30.72
CA PHE A 184 42.10 -69.98 31.09
C PHE A 184 42.94 -69.90 32.37
N THR A 185 42.75 -70.85 33.30
CA THR A 185 43.46 -70.88 34.58
C THR A 185 43.95 -72.30 34.87
N PRO A 186 45.25 -72.55 35.01
CA PRO A 186 45.80 -73.88 35.35
C PRO A 186 45.20 -74.47 36.63
N MET A 187 45.08 -75.79 36.69
CA MET A 187 44.61 -76.55 37.84
C MET A 187 45.64 -77.58 38.31
N LEU A 188 45.71 -77.79 39.62
CA LEU A 188 46.48 -78.86 40.23
C LEU A 188 45.58 -79.58 41.26
N ASP A 189 45.53 -80.91 41.20
CA ASP A 189 44.67 -81.76 42.06
C ASP A 189 43.19 -81.29 42.13
N GLY A 190 42.67 -80.76 41.02
CA GLY A 190 41.28 -80.31 40.90
C GLY A 190 40.98 -78.93 41.52
N LYS A 191 42.00 -78.13 41.87
CA LYS A 191 41.85 -76.72 42.28
C LYS A 191 42.56 -75.79 41.30
N ALA A 192 41.88 -74.70 40.92
CA ALA A 192 42.49 -73.63 40.12
C ALA A 192 43.62 -72.96 40.92
N LEU A 193 44.77 -72.83 40.27
CA LEU A 193 45.95 -72.20 40.84
C LEU A 193 45.83 -70.68 40.72
N ASP A 194 46.21 -69.96 41.77
CA ASP A 194 46.45 -68.53 41.65
C ASP A 194 47.84 -68.23 41.07
N GLU A 195 48.09 -66.98 40.73
CA GLU A 195 49.33 -66.54 40.06
C GLU A 195 50.59 -66.79 40.93
N ALA A 196 50.44 -66.83 42.26
CA ALA A 196 51.53 -67.09 43.20
C ALA A 196 51.84 -68.58 43.32
N GLU A 197 50.84 -69.45 43.28
CA GLU A 197 50.97 -70.90 43.27
C GLU A 197 51.50 -71.43 41.94
N PHE A 198 51.05 -70.86 40.81
CA PHE A 198 51.55 -71.20 39.48
C PHE A 198 53.05 -70.88 39.34
N SER A 199 53.51 -69.77 39.92
CA SER A 199 54.92 -69.32 39.87
C SER A 199 55.88 -70.24 40.64
N GLN A 200 55.38 -71.07 41.57
CA GLN A 200 56.17 -72.02 42.36
C GLN A 200 56.32 -73.39 41.69
N LEU A 201 55.62 -73.63 40.57
CA LEU A 201 55.74 -74.88 39.83
C LEU A 201 57.12 -75.02 39.14
N PRO A 202 57.61 -76.26 38.92
CA PRO A 202 58.80 -76.51 38.12
C PRO A 202 58.71 -75.85 36.74
N GLU A 203 59.84 -75.37 36.22
CA GLU A 203 59.89 -74.65 34.94
C GLU A 203 59.31 -75.47 33.77
N ALA A 204 59.54 -76.79 33.79
CA ALA A 204 58.98 -77.72 32.82
C ALA A 204 57.43 -77.81 32.85
N ASP A 205 56.82 -77.69 34.03
CA ASP A 205 55.36 -77.74 34.18
C ASP A 205 54.72 -76.39 33.81
N ARG A 206 55.40 -75.27 34.09
CA ARG A 206 54.96 -73.94 33.65
C ARG A 206 54.99 -73.79 32.13
N GLU A 207 56.06 -74.24 31.47
CA GLU A 207 56.14 -74.25 30.00
C GLU A 207 55.08 -75.15 29.37
N ARG A 208 54.78 -76.30 29.98
CA ARG A 208 53.70 -77.19 29.55
C ARG A 208 52.35 -76.47 29.60
N PHE A 209 51.99 -75.85 30.73
CA PHE A 209 50.74 -75.11 30.84
C PHE A 209 50.66 -73.90 29.90
N HIS A 210 51.75 -73.19 29.65
CA HIS A 210 51.77 -72.10 28.66
C HIS A 210 51.50 -72.59 27.24
N THR A 211 52.08 -73.73 26.86
CA THR A 211 51.83 -74.37 25.56
C THR A 211 50.39 -74.86 25.46
N ASP A 212 49.91 -75.54 26.51
CA ASP A 212 48.54 -76.06 26.58
C ASP A 212 47.49 -74.95 26.55
N ILE A 213 47.70 -73.82 27.24
CA ILE A 213 46.83 -72.64 27.19
C ILE A 213 46.85 -71.99 25.80
N SER A 214 48.03 -71.87 25.18
CA SER A 214 48.13 -71.29 23.82
C SER A 214 47.36 -72.12 22.79
N GLU A 215 47.44 -73.45 22.87
CA GLU A 215 46.65 -74.36 22.03
C GLU A 215 45.14 -74.26 22.32
N LEU A 216 44.75 -74.10 23.59
CA LEU A 216 43.35 -73.91 23.98
C LEU A 216 42.80 -72.54 23.51
N GLU A 217 43.62 -71.49 23.53
CA GLU A 217 43.27 -70.16 22.99
C GLU A 217 43.11 -70.19 21.46
N GLU A 218 44.00 -70.88 20.75
CA GLU A 218 43.89 -71.08 19.30
C GLU A 218 42.59 -71.85 18.99
N ARG A 219 42.32 -72.92 19.74
CA ARG A 219 41.10 -73.71 19.57
C ARG A 219 39.82 -72.95 19.94
N LEU A 220 39.85 -72.12 21.00
CA LEU A 220 38.75 -71.24 21.37
C LEU A 220 38.45 -70.24 20.27
N ASN A 221 39.48 -69.64 19.66
CA ASN A 221 39.32 -68.74 18.53
C ASN A 221 38.74 -69.45 17.29
N GLU A 222 39.08 -70.72 17.04
CA GLU A 222 38.46 -71.52 15.98
C GLU A 222 36.97 -71.79 16.24
N GLU A 223 36.61 -72.25 17.44
CA GLU A 223 35.22 -72.57 17.80
C GLU A 223 34.34 -71.30 17.87
N LEU A 224 34.90 -70.18 18.32
CA LEU A 224 34.22 -68.87 18.36
C LEU A 224 34.39 -68.04 17.08
N ALA A 225 35.05 -68.56 16.03
CA ALA A 225 35.21 -67.84 14.76
C ALA A 225 33.86 -67.45 14.14
N SER A 226 32.82 -68.25 14.39
CA SER A 226 31.45 -68.03 13.93
C SER A 226 30.59 -67.16 14.88
N LEU A 227 31.11 -66.75 16.04
CA LEU A 227 30.38 -65.93 17.02
C LEU A 227 29.82 -64.62 16.42
N PRO A 228 30.57 -63.85 15.62
CA PRO A 228 30.03 -62.66 14.98
C PRO A 228 28.86 -62.98 14.05
N GLN A 229 28.89 -64.13 13.36
CA GLN A 229 27.80 -64.57 12.50
C GLN A 229 26.56 -64.95 13.32
N TRP A 230 26.71 -65.72 14.40
CA TRP A 230 25.58 -66.08 15.27
C TRP A 230 24.92 -64.84 15.91
N LYS A 231 25.73 -63.85 16.31
CA LYS A 231 25.23 -62.57 16.83
C LYS A 231 24.46 -61.80 15.75
N ARG A 232 24.94 -61.78 14.50
CA ARG A 232 24.20 -61.20 13.36
C ARG A 232 22.90 -61.96 13.09
N GLU A 233 22.91 -63.29 13.08
CA GLU A 233 21.71 -64.12 12.88
C GLU A 233 20.65 -63.86 13.95
N SER A 234 21.05 -63.86 15.24
CA SER A 234 20.17 -63.57 16.36
C SER A 234 19.59 -62.15 16.29
N ASN A 235 20.43 -61.14 16.03
CA ASN A 235 19.97 -59.75 15.85
C ASN A 235 19.02 -59.61 14.66
N ASN A 236 19.28 -60.30 13.53
CA ASN A 236 18.40 -60.29 12.37
C ASN A 236 17.06 -60.95 12.67
N GLN A 237 17.06 -62.08 13.39
CA GLN A 237 15.85 -62.77 13.83
C GLN A 237 15.01 -61.89 14.77
N LEU A 238 15.66 -61.22 15.74
CA LEU A 238 15.00 -60.29 16.65
C LEU A 238 14.44 -59.09 15.90
N ARG A 239 15.21 -58.51 14.97
CA ARG A 239 14.77 -57.40 14.13
C ARG A 239 13.56 -57.79 13.27
N GLN A 240 13.61 -58.92 12.58
CA GLN A 240 12.49 -59.41 11.77
C GLN A 240 11.26 -59.65 12.63
N PHE A 241 11.41 -60.26 13.81
CA PHE A 241 10.32 -60.48 14.74
C PHE A 241 9.70 -59.17 15.25
N ASN A 242 10.53 -58.16 15.56
CA ASN A 242 10.06 -56.82 15.92
C ASN A 242 9.30 -56.18 14.76
N GLU A 243 9.83 -56.21 13.54
CA GLU A 243 9.18 -55.67 12.34
C GLU A 243 7.81 -56.34 12.09
N GLU A 244 7.71 -57.67 12.20
CA GLU A 244 6.45 -58.41 12.08
C GLU A 244 5.45 -58.02 13.18
N THR A 245 5.92 -57.95 14.44
CA THR A 245 5.08 -57.57 15.59
C THR A 245 4.54 -56.16 15.45
N ILE A 246 5.39 -55.20 15.06
CA ILE A 246 5.01 -53.81 14.88
C ILE A 246 4.04 -53.68 13.71
N THR A 247 4.29 -54.37 12.60
CA THR A 247 3.40 -54.33 11.43
C THR A 247 1.99 -54.80 11.78
N LEU A 248 1.86 -55.91 12.52
CA LEU A 248 0.57 -56.43 12.97
C LEU A 248 -0.14 -55.48 13.96
N ALA A 249 0.61 -54.79 14.82
CA ALA A 249 0.05 -53.82 15.77
C ALA A 249 -0.34 -52.48 15.09
N LEU A 250 0.38 -52.05 14.06
CA LEU A 250 0.07 -50.83 13.30
C LEU A 250 -1.17 -50.97 12.41
N GLN A 251 -1.41 -52.17 11.85
CA GLN A 251 -2.50 -52.41 10.91
C GLN A 251 -3.89 -51.94 11.42
N PRO A 252 -4.37 -52.31 12.63
CA PRO A 252 -5.66 -51.84 13.13
C PRO A 252 -5.71 -50.35 13.44
N LEU A 253 -4.57 -49.69 13.63
CA LEU A 253 -4.48 -48.24 13.89
C LEU A 253 -4.51 -47.42 12.61
N LEU A 254 -3.86 -47.90 11.54
CA LEU A 254 -3.74 -47.18 10.26
C LEU A 254 -4.86 -47.48 9.26
N ALA A 255 -5.40 -48.70 9.25
CA ALA A 255 -6.43 -49.09 8.29
C ALA A 255 -7.68 -48.17 8.31
N PRO A 256 -8.24 -47.78 9.47
CA PRO A 256 -9.39 -46.86 9.50
C PRO A 256 -9.08 -45.49 8.91
N LEU A 257 -7.85 -44.99 9.08
CA LEU A 257 -7.42 -43.70 8.52
C LEU A 257 -7.24 -43.80 6.99
N SER A 258 -6.63 -44.88 6.51
CA SER A 258 -6.48 -45.13 5.06
C SER A 258 -7.84 -45.28 4.37
N GLU A 259 -8.83 -45.91 5.01
CA GLU A 259 -10.20 -46.00 4.50
C GLU A 259 -10.89 -44.64 4.50
N LYS A 260 -10.78 -43.86 5.58
CA LYS A 260 -11.38 -42.53 5.69
C LYS A 260 -10.86 -41.55 4.63
N TYR A 261 -9.58 -41.65 4.27
CA TYR A 261 -8.91 -40.75 3.34
C TYR A 261 -8.66 -41.39 1.96
N ALA A 262 -9.31 -42.50 1.62
CA ALA A 262 -9.06 -43.28 0.41
C ALA A 262 -9.14 -42.47 -0.90
N GLU A 263 -9.98 -41.42 -0.94
CA GLU A 263 -10.13 -40.54 -2.10
C GLU A 263 -8.98 -39.53 -2.28
N ASN A 264 -8.08 -39.38 -1.29
CA ASN A 264 -6.94 -38.49 -1.34
C ASN A 264 -5.62 -39.28 -1.41
N ALA A 265 -5.12 -39.47 -2.64
CA ALA A 265 -3.90 -40.23 -2.90
C ALA A 265 -2.65 -39.66 -2.18
N ALA A 266 -2.57 -38.34 -1.99
CA ALA A 266 -1.43 -37.71 -1.32
C ALA A 266 -1.43 -38.04 0.18
N VAL A 267 -2.60 -38.01 0.83
CA VAL A 267 -2.76 -38.44 2.23
C VAL A 267 -2.46 -39.92 2.39
N CYS A 268 -3.01 -40.79 1.52
CA CYS A 268 -2.71 -42.21 1.54
C CYS A 268 -1.22 -42.50 1.37
N GLY A 269 -0.54 -41.79 0.45
CA GLY A 269 0.91 -41.88 0.28
C GLY A 269 1.68 -41.48 1.53
N TYR A 270 1.22 -40.45 2.25
CA TYR A 270 1.82 -40.04 3.52
C TYR A 270 1.62 -41.10 4.61
N LEU A 271 0.41 -41.66 4.76
CA LEU A 271 0.11 -42.72 5.73
C LEU A 271 0.95 -43.99 5.46
N GLN A 272 1.14 -44.35 4.19
CA GLN A 272 1.99 -45.48 3.81
C GLN A 272 3.47 -45.22 4.12
N ALA A 273 3.98 -44.03 3.82
CA ALA A 273 5.34 -43.65 4.18
C ALA A 273 5.52 -43.66 5.71
N MET A 274 4.56 -43.11 6.45
CA MET A 274 4.54 -43.15 7.90
C MET A 274 4.58 -44.58 8.45
N GLN A 275 3.83 -45.53 7.87
CA GLN A 275 3.88 -46.94 8.27
C GLN A 275 5.30 -47.52 8.21
N VAL A 276 6.03 -47.26 7.11
CA VAL A 276 7.40 -47.76 6.91
C VAL A 276 8.35 -47.16 7.95
N TYR A 277 8.27 -45.84 8.17
CA TYR A 277 9.16 -45.15 9.09
C TYR A 277 8.83 -45.39 10.56
N LEU A 278 7.56 -45.65 10.89
CA LEU A 278 7.14 -46.02 12.25
C LEU A 278 7.80 -47.33 12.71
N LEU A 279 8.14 -48.27 11.81
CA LEU A 279 8.86 -49.49 12.19
C LEU A 279 10.16 -49.18 12.93
N LYS A 280 10.94 -48.22 12.40
CA LYS A 280 12.20 -47.79 13.00
C LYS A 280 11.95 -46.97 14.27
N THR A 281 11.04 -46.01 14.21
CA THR A 281 10.78 -45.09 15.33
C THR A 281 10.23 -45.81 16.55
N VAL A 282 9.34 -46.79 16.37
CA VAL A 282 8.81 -47.59 17.48
C VAL A 282 9.94 -48.32 18.21
N VAL A 283 10.82 -49.01 17.48
CA VAL A 283 11.96 -49.74 18.09
C VAL A 283 12.92 -48.80 18.81
N GLU A 284 13.26 -47.68 18.19
CA GLU A 284 14.28 -46.76 18.74
C GLU A 284 13.76 -45.83 19.85
N GLN A 285 12.45 -45.55 19.88
CA GLN A 285 11.90 -44.45 20.69
C GLN A 285 10.79 -44.87 21.66
N LEU A 286 10.12 -46.01 21.43
CA LEU A 286 9.00 -46.47 22.25
C LEU A 286 9.27 -47.77 23.04
N VAL A 287 10.43 -48.40 22.81
CA VAL A 287 10.86 -49.63 23.53
C VAL A 287 11.87 -49.31 24.63
N ASP A 288 12.38 -48.09 24.71
CA ASP A 288 13.37 -47.66 25.71
C ASP A 288 12.68 -47.17 26.99
N ASP A 289 12.86 -47.89 28.09
CA ASP A 289 12.29 -47.61 29.42
C ASP A 289 12.78 -46.27 30.03
N ALA A 290 13.79 -45.62 29.43
CA ALA A 290 14.34 -44.37 29.91
C ALA A 290 13.47 -43.12 29.60
N LYS A 291 12.47 -43.22 28.71
CA LYS A 291 11.64 -42.08 28.27
C LYS A 291 10.25 -42.10 28.85
N THR A 292 9.75 -40.93 29.25
CA THR A 292 8.35 -40.78 29.67
C THR A 292 7.41 -40.71 28.46
N ASP A 293 6.16 -41.15 28.63
CA ASP A 293 5.11 -41.06 27.60
C ASP A 293 4.96 -39.65 27.03
N ALA A 294 5.13 -38.62 27.86
CA ALA A 294 5.05 -37.22 27.43
C ALA A 294 6.19 -36.83 26.47
N GLN A 295 7.40 -37.35 26.69
CA GLN A 295 8.55 -37.12 25.80
C GLN A 295 8.41 -37.90 24.50
N ALA A 296 7.95 -39.15 24.57
CA ALA A 296 7.67 -39.98 23.40
C ALA A 296 6.57 -39.36 22.52
N ARG A 297 5.47 -38.90 23.12
CA ARG A 297 4.39 -38.21 22.44
C ARG A 297 4.88 -36.96 21.70
N LYS A 298 5.64 -36.09 22.37
CA LYS A 298 6.18 -34.87 21.76
C LYS A 298 7.07 -35.17 20.56
N LEU A 299 7.92 -36.19 20.65
CA LEU A 299 8.78 -36.61 19.53
C LEU A 299 7.95 -37.07 18.33
N LEU A 300 6.95 -37.93 18.57
CA LEU A 300 6.06 -38.40 17.51
C LEU A 300 5.26 -37.27 16.88
N GLU A 301 4.77 -36.33 17.70
CA GLU A 301 4.11 -35.13 17.19
C GLU A 301 5.04 -34.32 16.27
N GLU A 302 6.28 -34.07 16.68
CA GLU A 302 7.24 -33.32 15.86
C GLU A 302 7.54 -34.02 14.53
N GLN A 303 7.55 -35.35 14.49
CA GLN A 303 7.90 -36.14 13.30
C GLN A 303 6.73 -36.42 12.36
N TYR A 304 5.52 -36.62 12.89
CA TYR A 304 4.38 -37.19 12.15
C TYR A 304 3.14 -36.29 12.08
N CYS A 305 2.96 -35.32 12.98
CA CYS A 305 1.75 -34.50 12.95
C CYS A 305 1.81 -33.42 11.86
N PRO A 306 0.82 -33.33 10.95
CA PRO A 306 0.77 -32.29 9.94
C PRO A 306 0.77 -30.88 10.55
N SER A 307 1.45 -29.95 9.89
CA SER A 307 1.49 -28.53 10.24
C SER A 307 0.50 -27.75 9.39
N LEU A 308 -0.46 -27.08 10.01
CA LEU A 308 -1.46 -26.27 9.30
C LEU A 308 -0.80 -25.09 8.57
N VAL A 309 -1.09 -24.96 7.28
CA VAL A 309 -0.71 -23.78 6.47
C VAL A 309 -1.90 -22.87 6.30
N VAL A 310 -3.01 -23.41 5.78
CA VAL A 310 -4.28 -22.70 5.68
C VAL A 310 -5.42 -23.68 5.87
N GLY A 311 -6.41 -23.29 6.68
CA GLY A 311 -7.62 -24.05 6.91
C GLY A 311 -8.84 -23.13 6.89
N HIS A 312 -9.93 -23.59 6.31
CA HIS A 312 -11.15 -22.81 6.12
C HIS A 312 -12.32 -23.35 6.95
N PRO A 313 -13.28 -22.51 7.37
CA PRO A 313 -14.55 -23.03 7.87
C PRO A 313 -15.30 -23.81 6.79
N VAL A 314 -16.05 -24.84 7.20
CA VAL A 314 -16.94 -25.58 6.29
C VAL A 314 -17.94 -24.60 5.66
N ASN A 315 -17.96 -24.51 4.32
CA ASN A 315 -18.76 -23.55 3.55
C ASN A 315 -18.49 -22.07 3.91
N GLY A 316 -17.25 -21.73 4.27
CA GLY A 316 -16.85 -20.36 4.62
C GLY A 316 -16.76 -19.37 3.44
N GLY A 317 -16.73 -19.88 2.21
CA GLY A 317 -16.53 -19.10 0.99
C GLY A 317 -15.05 -18.83 0.68
N ALA A 318 -14.78 -18.05 -0.37
CA ALA A 318 -13.43 -17.66 -0.72
C ALA A 318 -12.87 -16.61 0.26
N PRO A 319 -11.60 -16.73 0.68
CA PRO A 319 -11.01 -15.80 1.63
C PRO A 319 -10.81 -14.40 1.04
N VAL A 320 -10.97 -13.38 1.88
CA VAL A 320 -10.66 -11.98 1.54
C VAL A 320 -9.69 -11.46 2.59
N VAL A 321 -8.42 -11.37 2.22
CA VAL A 321 -7.34 -10.97 3.11
C VAL A 321 -6.89 -9.56 2.75
N PHE A 322 -6.81 -8.70 3.76
CA PHE A 322 -6.13 -7.41 3.66
C PHE A 322 -4.86 -7.50 4.49
N GLU A 323 -3.71 -7.22 3.88
CA GLU A 323 -2.43 -7.17 4.57
C GLU A 323 -2.01 -5.70 4.78
N PRO A 324 -2.23 -5.12 5.98
CA PRO A 324 -1.92 -3.72 6.25
C PRO A 324 -0.42 -3.41 6.30
N HIS A 325 0.43 -4.43 6.49
CA HIS A 325 1.88 -4.30 6.56
C HIS A 325 2.53 -5.37 5.67
N PRO A 326 2.58 -5.12 4.34
CA PRO A 326 2.96 -6.09 3.32
C PRO A 326 4.47 -6.35 3.23
N THR A 327 5.11 -6.65 4.36
CA THR A 327 6.49 -7.13 4.39
C THR A 327 6.61 -8.48 3.69
N TYR A 328 7.83 -8.84 3.31
CA TYR A 328 8.11 -10.13 2.68
C TYR A 328 7.55 -11.30 3.49
N ASP A 329 7.91 -11.40 4.78
CA ASP A 329 7.46 -12.47 5.67
C ASP A 329 5.94 -12.50 5.84
N ASN A 330 5.30 -11.33 5.96
CA ASN A 330 3.85 -11.26 6.13
C ASN A 330 3.11 -11.70 4.88
N LEU A 331 3.66 -11.50 3.67
CA LEU A 331 3.03 -11.92 2.41
C LEU A 331 3.32 -13.36 2.04
N PHE A 332 4.60 -13.73 1.98
CA PHE A 332 5.07 -15.03 1.47
C PHE A 332 5.21 -16.09 2.56
N GLY A 333 5.10 -15.71 3.83
CA GLY A 333 5.35 -16.59 4.97
C GLY A 333 6.82 -16.59 5.38
N ARG A 334 7.11 -17.22 6.51
CA ARG A 334 8.47 -17.26 7.08
C ARG A 334 8.82 -18.62 7.65
N ILE A 335 10.12 -18.88 7.68
CA ILE A 335 10.71 -20.06 8.33
C ILE A 335 11.21 -19.60 9.69
N GLU A 336 10.57 -20.06 10.76
CA GLU A 336 11.05 -19.80 12.12
C GLU A 336 12.21 -20.75 12.47
N TYR A 337 13.11 -20.27 13.34
CA TYR A 337 14.24 -21.04 13.85
C TYR A 337 14.18 -21.06 15.37
N SER A 338 14.46 -22.21 15.94
CA SER A 338 14.70 -22.34 17.38
C SER A 338 16.20 -22.42 17.65
N THR A 339 16.59 -22.02 18.86
CA THR A 339 17.98 -22.12 19.33
C THR A 339 18.13 -23.29 20.27
N ASP A 340 19.05 -24.21 19.98
CA ASP A 340 19.49 -25.24 20.89
C ASP A 340 21.01 -25.16 21.02
N GLN A 341 21.50 -24.95 22.24
CA GLN A 341 22.93 -24.75 22.55
C GLN A 341 23.64 -23.72 21.64
N GLY A 342 22.93 -22.68 21.19
CA GLY A 342 23.46 -21.63 20.31
C GLY A 342 23.45 -21.98 18.81
N ALA A 343 23.11 -23.21 18.44
CA ALA A 343 22.84 -23.61 17.06
C ALA A 343 21.38 -23.30 16.69
N LEU A 344 21.17 -22.75 15.49
CA LEU A 344 19.85 -22.53 14.93
C LEU A 344 19.37 -23.79 14.21
N TYR A 345 18.21 -24.31 14.60
CA TYR A 345 17.57 -25.45 13.96
C TYR A 345 16.15 -25.10 13.53
N THR A 346 15.69 -25.76 12.47
CA THR A 346 14.32 -25.59 11.98
C THR A 346 13.67 -26.91 11.57
N THR A 347 12.34 -26.94 11.57
CA THR A 347 11.52 -28.10 11.19
C THR A 347 10.31 -27.63 10.38
N TYR A 348 9.67 -28.53 9.62
CA TYR A 348 8.49 -28.18 8.81
C TYR A 348 7.33 -27.58 9.64
N ARG A 349 7.28 -27.87 10.95
CA ARG A 349 6.29 -27.30 11.88
C ARG A 349 6.59 -25.85 12.29
N GLN A 350 7.76 -25.33 11.93
CA GLN A 350 8.18 -23.94 12.12
C GLN A 350 7.94 -23.07 10.89
N LEU A 351 7.33 -23.63 9.84
CA LEU A 351 6.81 -22.86 8.71
C LEU A 351 5.58 -22.06 9.16
N ARG A 352 5.54 -20.77 8.80
CA ARG A 352 4.42 -19.88 9.10
C ARG A 352 3.81 -19.32 7.82
N PRO A 353 2.48 -19.43 7.64
CA PRO A 353 1.80 -18.94 6.45
C PRO A 353 1.75 -17.40 6.42
N GLY A 354 2.07 -16.84 5.25
CA GLY A 354 1.82 -15.44 4.92
C GLY A 354 0.39 -15.16 4.41
N ALA A 355 0.12 -13.91 4.05
CA ALA A 355 -1.16 -13.44 3.56
C ALA A 355 -1.54 -14.06 2.22
N LEU A 356 -0.57 -14.35 1.34
CA LEU A 356 -0.84 -15.04 0.08
C LEU A 356 -1.32 -16.49 0.30
N HIS A 357 -0.84 -17.17 1.34
CA HIS A 357 -1.38 -18.49 1.72
C HIS A 357 -2.83 -18.37 2.18
N ARG A 358 -3.11 -17.41 3.06
CA ARG A 358 -4.46 -17.17 3.61
C ARG A 358 -5.44 -16.69 2.54
N ALA A 359 -4.97 -15.99 1.51
CA ALA A 359 -5.77 -15.49 0.40
C ALA A 359 -5.90 -16.48 -0.76
N ASN A 360 -5.22 -17.63 -0.70
CA ASN A 360 -5.20 -18.59 -1.79
C ASN A 360 -6.61 -19.14 -2.05
N GLY A 361 -7.03 -19.15 -3.30
CA GLY A 361 -8.40 -19.43 -3.73
C GLY A 361 -9.38 -18.25 -3.62
N GLY A 362 -8.91 -17.07 -3.23
CA GLY A 362 -9.74 -15.88 -3.05
C GLY A 362 -9.03 -14.58 -3.42
N PHE A 363 -9.07 -13.59 -2.52
CA PHE A 363 -8.67 -12.21 -2.77
C PHE A 363 -7.63 -11.71 -1.78
N LEU A 364 -6.60 -11.02 -2.29
CA LEU A 364 -5.62 -10.29 -1.50
C LEU A 364 -5.71 -8.78 -1.80
N ILE A 365 -5.90 -7.96 -0.78
CA ILE A 365 -5.93 -6.50 -0.87
C ILE A 365 -4.61 -5.95 -0.31
N LEU A 366 -3.94 -5.09 -1.08
CA LEU A 366 -2.69 -4.42 -0.73
C LEU A 366 -2.80 -2.91 -0.98
N GLU A 367 -2.03 -2.13 -0.21
CA GLU A 367 -1.80 -0.71 -0.49
C GLU A 367 -0.48 -0.54 -1.25
N ALA A 368 -0.51 0.18 -2.37
CA ALA A 368 0.64 0.35 -3.27
C ALA A 368 1.81 1.02 -2.55
N GLU A 369 1.54 2.12 -1.85
CA GLU A 369 2.52 2.93 -1.12
C GLU A 369 3.33 2.06 -0.15
N LYS A 370 2.64 1.19 0.62
CA LYS A 370 3.26 0.32 1.63
C LYS A 370 4.01 -0.86 1.02
N MET A 371 3.46 -1.44 -0.03
CA MET A 371 4.06 -2.60 -0.69
C MET A 371 5.33 -2.22 -1.44
N LEU A 372 5.32 -1.07 -2.15
CA LEU A 372 6.47 -0.60 -2.91
C LEU A 372 7.60 -0.06 -2.01
N SER A 373 7.28 0.39 -0.79
CA SER A 373 8.31 0.77 0.18
C SER A 373 9.08 -0.42 0.76
N GLU A 374 8.54 -1.64 0.66
CA GLU A 374 9.14 -2.85 1.23
C GLU A 374 10.10 -3.52 0.23
N PRO A 375 11.38 -3.75 0.60
CA PRO A 375 12.36 -4.37 -0.29
C PRO A 375 11.95 -5.78 -0.74
N PHE A 376 12.26 -6.12 -2.00
CA PHE A 376 12.06 -7.45 -2.62
C PHE A 376 10.60 -7.90 -2.78
N VAL A 377 9.63 -7.22 -2.17
CA VAL A 377 8.23 -7.64 -2.15
C VAL A 377 7.62 -7.60 -3.55
N TRP A 378 7.81 -6.51 -4.29
CA TRP A 378 7.24 -6.37 -5.64
C TRP A 378 7.73 -7.49 -6.56
N ASP A 379 9.05 -7.70 -6.65
CA ASP A 379 9.62 -8.74 -7.51
C ASP A 379 9.18 -10.15 -7.10
N ALA A 380 9.11 -10.45 -5.80
CA ALA A 380 8.63 -11.74 -5.32
C ALA A 380 7.15 -11.96 -5.61
N LEU A 381 6.33 -10.91 -5.57
CA LEU A 381 4.92 -10.96 -5.94
C LEU A 381 4.79 -11.25 -7.44
N LYS A 382 5.56 -10.56 -8.29
CA LYS A 382 5.61 -10.82 -9.74
C LYS A 382 5.94 -12.29 -10.03
N ARG A 383 7.03 -12.80 -9.44
CA ARG A 383 7.44 -14.21 -9.62
C ARG A 383 6.36 -15.19 -9.17
N SER A 384 5.70 -14.92 -8.04
CA SER A 384 4.63 -15.78 -7.52
C SER A 384 3.40 -15.80 -8.42
N LEU A 385 3.00 -14.63 -8.95
CA LEU A 385 1.86 -14.51 -9.87
C LEU A 385 2.13 -15.13 -11.25
N GLN A 386 3.35 -14.94 -11.78
CA GLN A 386 3.77 -15.52 -13.07
C GLN A 386 3.90 -17.05 -12.99
N SER A 387 4.58 -17.56 -11.95
CA SER A 387 4.78 -19.01 -11.76
C SER A 387 3.53 -19.75 -11.27
N ARG A 388 2.56 -19.01 -10.70
CA ARG A 388 1.37 -19.55 -10.00
C ARG A 388 1.73 -20.56 -8.93
N LYS A 389 2.84 -20.31 -8.25
CA LYS A 389 3.35 -21.14 -7.17
C LYS A 389 3.80 -20.22 -6.06
N LEU A 390 3.46 -20.61 -4.85
CA LEU A 390 3.94 -19.96 -3.66
C LEU A 390 5.16 -20.70 -3.14
N LYS A 391 6.27 -19.98 -3.04
CA LYS A 391 7.52 -20.47 -2.47
C LYS A 391 7.73 -19.78 -1.12
N MET A 392 7.97 -20.57 -0.08
CA MET A 392 8.36 -20.05 1.23
C MET A 392 9.88 -20.07 1.32
N GLU A 393 10.50 -18.90 1.32
CA GLU A 393 11.95 -18.73 1.33
C GLU A 393 12.35 -17.52 2.18
N SER A 394 13.65 -17.35 2.41
CA SER A 394 14.20 -16.18 3.09
C SER A 394 15.06 -15.36 2.12
N PRO A 395 14.74 -14.08 1.85
CA PRO A 395 15.54 -13.22 0.98
C PRO A 395 16.99 -13.06 1.46
N LEU A 396 17.20 -13.11 2.78
CA LEU A 396 18.52 -13.01 3.40
C LEU A 396 19.36 -14.29 3.17
N GLY A 397 18.71 -15.42 2.93
CA GLY A 397 19.36 -16.68 2.55
C GLY A 397 19.92 -16.62 1.13
N GLU A 398 19.16 -16.07 0.17
CA GLU A 398 19.63 -15.91 -1.22
C GLU A 398 20.81 -14.95 -1.34
N LEU A 399 20.89 -13.93 -0.48
CA LEU A 399 22.03 -13.01 -0.42
C LEU A 399 23.26 -13.59 0.30
N GLY A 400 23.22 -14.87 0.71
CA GLY A 400 24.32 -15.54 1.43
C GLY A 400 24.59 -14.97 2.84
N ARG A 401 23.65 -14.21 3.40
CA ARG A 401 23.80 -13.52 4.71
C ARG A 401 23.28 -14.36 5.88
N LEU A 402 22.57 -15.45 5.62
CA LEU A 402 22.21 -16.48 6.61
C LEU A 402 23.11 -17.71 6.42
N ALA A 403 24.04 -17.92 7.35
CA ALA A 403 24.95 -19.07 7.36
C ALA A 403 24.34 -20.29 8.09
N THR A 404 23.05 -20.56 7.89
CA THR A 404 22.31 -21.63 8.58
C THR A 404 21.63 -22.55 7.58
N VAL A 405 21.63 -23.85 7.87
CA VAL A 405 20.85 -24.85 7.12
C VAL A 405 19.36 -24.49 7.25
N THR A 406 18.67 -24.36 6.11
CA THR A 406 17.23 -24.01 6.05
C THR A 406 16.42 -25.10 5.33
N LEU A 407 15.10 -24.96 5.34
CA LEU A 407 14.16 -25.82 4.64
C LEU A 407 13.93 -25.32 3.21
N ASN A 408 13.55 -26.24 2.33
CA ASN A 408 13.05 -25.98 0.99
C ASN A 408 11.66 -26.64 0.84
N PRO A 409 10.60 -26.07 1.43
CA PRO A 409 9.26 -26.66 1.41
C PRO A 409 8.71 -26.79 -0.01
N GLN A 410 7.93 -27.85 -0.25
CA GLN A 410 7.21 -28.00 -1.50
C GLN A 410 6.31 -26.79 -1.78
N MET A 411 6.40 -26.28 -3.00
CA MET A 411 5.63 -25.11 -3.43
C MET A 411 4.14 -25.43 -3.51
N ILE A 412 3.31 -24.50 -3.03
CA ILE A 412 1.84 -24.61 -3.08
C ILE A 412 1.33 -23.92 -4.34
N PRO A 413 0.44 -24.52 -5.15
CA PRO A 413 -0.23 -23.83 -6.26
C PRO A 413 -0.95 -22.57 -5.80
N LEU A 414 -0.71 -21.46 -6.49
CA LEU A 414 -1.25 -20.15 -6.15
C LEU A 414 -2.36 -19.76 -7.13
N GLN A 415 -3.57 -19.58 -6.60
CA GLN A 415 -4.73 -19.05 -7.30
C GLN A 415 -5.32 -17.91 -6.48
N VAL A 416 -4.84 -16.69 -6.68
CA VAL A 416 -5.31 -15.51 -5.95
C VAL A 416 -5.62 -14.38 -6.92
N LYS A 417 -6.66 -13.61 -6.63
CA LYS A 417 -6.90 -12.32 -7.26
C LYS A 417 -6.29 -11.23 -6.38
N VAL A 418 -5.32 -10.50 -6.92
CA VAL A 418 -4.68 -9.39 -6.20
C VAL A 418 -5.38 -8.08 -6.55
N ILE A 419 -5.69 -7.29 -5.53
CA ILE A 419 -6.24 -5.94 -5.64
C ILE A 419 -5.26 -4.99 -4.96
N ILE A 420 -4.60 -4.15 -5.75
CA ILE A 420 -3.72 -3.10 -5.26
C ILE A 420 -4.51 -1.79 -5.23
N ILE A 421 -4.41 -1.03 -4.15
CA ILE A 421 -5.04 0.27 -3.98
C ILE A 421 -3.94 1.32 -3.83
N GLY A 422 -3.96 2.39 -4.63
CA GLY A 422 -2.93 3.43 -4.58
C GLY A 422 -3.35 4.75 -5.22
N SER A 423 -2.46 5.73 -5.26
CA SER A 423 -2.67 6.99 -6.01
C SER A 423 -2.54 6.81 -7.53
N ARG A 424 -3.07 7.77 -8.31
CA ARG A 424 -2.90 7.79 -9.78
C ARG A 424 -1.43 7.93 -10.18
N GLN A 425 -0.69 8.77 -9.45
CA GLN A 425 0.73 8.97 -9.70
C GLN A 425 1.53 7.67 -9.59
N LEU A 426 1.24 6.84 -8.57
CA LEU A 426 1.91 5.54 -8.42
C LEU A 426 1.53 4.55 -9.52
N TYR A 427 0.27 4.56 -9.97
CA TYR A 427 -0.15 3.71 -11.08
C TYR A 427 0.64 4.01 -12.35
N TYR A 428 0.72 5.29 -12.76
CA TYR A 428 1.46 5.68 -13.95
C TYR A 428 2.97 5.48 -13.78
N ALA A 429 3.52 5.74 -12.60
CA ALA A 429 4.93 5.45 -12.31
C ALA A 429 5.26 3.95 -12.45
N LEU A 430 4.38 3.05 -11.98
CA LEU A 430 4.55 1.61 -12.17
C LEU A 430 4.44 1.20 -13.63
N GLN A 431 3.50 1.79 -14.36
CA GLN A 431 3.31 1.53 -15.79
C GLN A 431 4.55 1.90 -16.61
N ASP A 432 5.19 3.04 -16.29
CA ASP A 432 6.38 3.51 -16.99
C ASP A 432 7.64 2.74 -16.57
N ALA A 433 7.74 2.37 -15.29
CA ALA A 433 8.93 1.71 -14.74
C ALA A 433 8.99 0.19 -14.99
N ASP A 434 7.85 -0.50 -15.09
CA ASP A 434 7.78 -1.96 -15.13
C ASP A 434 6.82 -2.49 -16.22
N PRO A 435 7.33 -2.96 -17.37
CA PRO A 435 6.51 -3.50 -18.44
C PRO A 435 5.64 -4.71 -18.04
N ASP A 436 6.09 -5.52 -17.07
CA ASP A 436 5.34 -6.71 -16.62
C ASP A 436 4.07 -6.31 -15.86
N PHE A 437 4.02 -5.09 -15.32
CA PHE A 437 2.89 -4.58 -14.54
C PHE A 437 1.58 -4.67 -15.34
N GLN A 438 1.59 -4.19 -16.59
CA GLN A 438 0.42 -4.21 -17.46
C GLN A 438 -0.04 -5.62 -17.84
N GLU A 439 0.88 -6.58 -17.89
CA GLU A 439 0.52 -7.97 -18.17
C GLU A 439 -0.23 -8.61 -17.01
N MET A 440 0.13 -8.23 -15.77
CA MET A 440 -0.41 -8.79 -14.53
C MET A 440 -1.65 -8.05 -14.01
N PHE A 441 -1.74 -6.73 -14.23
CA PHE A 441 -2.80 -5.84 -13.73
C PHE A 441 -3.53 -5.15 -14.90
N ARG A 442 -4.28 -5.94 -15.68
CA ARG A 442 -5.02 -5.44 -16.85
C ARG A 442 -6.27 -4.65 -16.53
N VAL A 443 -6.75 -4.70 -15.28
CA VAL A 443 -7.98 -4.02 -14.89
C VAL A 443 -7.65 -2.83 -14.02
N LEU A 444 -7.93 -1.66 -14.55
CA LEU A 444 -7.84 -0.39 -13.86
C LEU A 444 -9.23 0.02 -13.37
N VAL A 445 -9.33 0.27 -12.06
CA VAL A 445 -10.51 0.82 -11.41
C VAL A 445 -10.15 2.23 -10.96
N ASP A 446 -10.72 3.23 -11.61
CA ASP A 446 -10.40 4.63 -11.39
C ASP A 446 -11.58 5.34 -10.75
N PHE A 447 -11.39 5.78 -9.51
CA PHE A 447 -12.41 6.48 -8.73
C PHE A 447 -12.44 7.96 -9.07
N ASP A 448 -13.57 8.45 -9.55
CA ASP A 448 -13.77 9.85 -9.91
C ASP A 448 -13.65 10.78 -8.68
N GLU A 449 -13.17 12.00 -8.90
CA GLU A 449 -12.96 13.00 -7.83
C GLU A 449 -14.20 13.83 -7.52
N ASP A 450 -15.13 13.82 -8.46
CA ASP A 450 -16.36 14.59 -8.41
C ASP A 450 -17.54 13.73 -8.85
N ILE A 451 -18.71 14.07 -8.32
CA ILE A 451 -19.97 13.40 -8.56
C ILE A 451 -20.86 14.38 -9.34
N PRO A 452 -21.29 14.04 -10.56
CA PRO A 452 -22.25 14.85 -11.30
C PRO A 452 -23.52 15.05 -10.50
N MET A 453 -24.05 16.27 -10.50
CA MET A 453 -25.21 16.61 -9.71
C MET A 453 -26.50 16.44 -10.52
N VAL A 454 -27.10 15.25 -10.42
CA VAL A 454 -28.48 14.97 -10.87
C VAL A 454 -29.39 14.80 -9.65
N ASP A 455 -30.71 14.89 -9.83
CA ASP A 455 -31.68 14.83 -8.71
C ASP A 455 -31.51 13.55 -7.87
N GLU A 456 -31.28 12.42 -8.54
CA GLU A 456 -30.99 11.13 -7.89
C GLU A 456 -29.72 11.19 -7.02
N SER A 457 -28.69 11.93 -7.44
CA SER A 457 -27.43 12.05 -6.69
C SER A 457 -27.60 12.79 -5.37
N LEU A 458 -28.51 13.76 -5.27
CA LEU A 458 -28.78 14.47 -4.01
C LEU A 458 -29.48 13.58 -2.98
N GLU A 459 -30.42 12.75 -3.41
CA GLU A 459 -31.06 11.77 -2.54
C GLU A 459 -30.06 10.71 -2.07
N GLN A 460 -29.27 10.15 -3.00
CA GLN A 460 -28.23 9.18 -2.66
C GLN A 460 -27.13 9.79 -1.76
N PHE A 461 -26.81 11.07 -1.93
CA PHE A 461 -25.92 11.81 -1.02
C PHE A 461 -26.48 11.88 0.40
N ALA A 462 -27.77 12.19 0.56
CA ALA A 462 -28.44 12.19 1.86
C ALA A 462 -28.46 10.79 2.49
N GLN A 463 -28.74 9.74 1.70
CA GLN A 463 -28.69 8.36 2.16
C GLN A 463 -27.26 7.93 2.57
N LEU A 464 -26.23 8.43 1.89
CA LEU A 464 -24.83 8.17 2.25
C LEU A 464 -24.49 8.79 3.61
N LEU A 465 -24.92 10.03 3.85
CA LEU A 465 -24.79 10.69 5.15
C LEU A 465 -25.52 9.90 6.24
N LYS A 466 -26.73 9.40 5.97
CA LYS A 466 -27.49 8.53 6.88
C LYS A 466 -26.73 7.25 7.23
N THR A 467 -26.24 6.52 6.23
CA THR A 467 -25.52 5.26 6.46
C THR A 467 -24.35 5.45 7.40
N ARG A 468 -23.53 6.48 7.15
CA ARG A 468 -22.29 6.71 7.89
C ARG A 468 -22.52 7.27 9.28
N THR A 469 -23.42 8.24 9.43
CA THR A 469 -23.83 8.72 10.76
C THR A 469 -24.39 7.58 11.62
N SER A 470 -25.15 6.65 11.03
CA SER A 470 -25.67 5.48 11.75
C SER A 470 -24.58 4.46 12.10
N GLU A 471 -23.64 4.19 11.19
CA GLU A 471 -22.49 3.29 11.44
C GLU A 471 -21.58 3.79 12.57
N GLU A 472 -21.41 5.11 12.70
CA GLU A 472 -20.57 5.74 13.73
C GLU A 472 -21.34 6.14 15.00
N GLY A 473 -22.66 5.91 15.05
CA GLY A 473 -23.50 6.22 16.22
C GLY A 473 -23.72 7.72 16.46
N MET A 474 -23.65 8.54 15.41
CA MET A 474 -23.91 9.98 15.45
C MET A 474 -25.40 10.31 15.42
N ALA A 475 -25.75 11.54 15.82
CA ALA A 475 -27.12 12.03 15.72
C ALA A 475 -27.58 12.16 14.25
N PRO A 476 -28.89 12.02 13.97
CA PRO A 476 -29.44 12.28 12.65
C PRO A 476 -29.28 13.76 12.25
N LEU A 477 -29.25 14.00 10.95
CA LEU A 477 -29.12 15.33 10.34
C LEU A 477 -30.50 15.83 9.90
N THR A 478 -30.75 17.13 10.06
CA THR A 478 -31.93 17.77 9.44
C THR A 478 -31.72 17.95 7.93
N SER A 479 -32.80 18.11 7.17
CA SER A 479 -32.72 18.40 5.72
C SER A 479 -31.94 19.70 5.43
N ASP A 480 -32.06 20.72 6.27
CA ASP A 480 -31.24 21.94 6.18
C ASP A 480 -29.74 21.66 6.39
N ALA A 481 -29.38 20.77 7.32
CA ALA A 481 -27.99 20.36 7.53
C ALA A 481 -27.44 19.63 6.29
N VAL A 482 -28.24 18.74 5.70
CA VAL A 482 -27.88 18.03 4.47
C VAL A 482 -27.71 19.00 3.29
N ALA A 483 -28.62 19.96 3.13
CA ALA A 483 -28.51 21.01 2.12
C ALA A 483 -27.20 21.79 2.28
N ARG A 484 -26.87 22.17 3.52
CA ARG A 484 -25.64 22.92 3.82
C ARG A 484 -24.36 22.12 3.55
N LEU A 485 -24.40 20.81 3.83
CA LEU A 485 -23.32 19.87 3.51
C LEU A 485 -23.18 19.67 1.99
N ALA A 486 -24.29 19.66 1.23
CA ALA A 486 -24.25 19.65 -0.23
C ALA A 486 -23.61 20.92 -0.80
N THR A 487 -23.93 22.11 -0.25
CA THR A 487 -23.24 23.36 -0.61
C THR A 487 -21.75 23.29 -0.33
N TYR A 488 -21.36 22.77 0.84
CA TYR A 488 -19.95 22.59 1.18
C TYR A 488 -19.24 21.60 0.26
N SER A 489 -19.89 20.49 -0.09
CA SER A 489 -19.37 19.49 -1.03
C SER A 489 -19.19 20.07 -2.44
N ALA A 490 -20.13 20.88 -2.92
CA ALA A 490 -19.99 21.59 -4.19
C ALA A 490 -18.85 22.63 -4.15
N ARG A 491 -18.64 23.29 -3.00
CA ARG A 491 -17.49 24.17 -2.77
C ARG A 491 -16.17 23.42 -2.81
N LEU A 492 -16.08 22.24 -2.18
CA LEU A 492 -14.90 21.38 -2.25
C LEU A 492 -14.61 20.87 -3.67
N ALA A 493 -15.64 20.72 -4.51
CA ALA A 493 -15.50 20.39 -5.93
C ALA A 493 -15.18 21.61 -6.81
N GLU A 494 -15.16 22.81 -6.24
CA GLU A 494 -15.07 24.09 -6.97
C GLU A 494 -16.00 24.17 -8.18
N HIS A 495 -17.23 23.66 -8.08
CA HIS A 495 -18.11 23.55 -9.25
C HIS A 495 -19.59 23.48 -8.87
N GLN A 496 -20.40 24.36 -9.46
CA GLN A 496 -21.84 24.44 -9.15
C GLN A 496 -22.63 23.21 -9.61
N GLY A 497 -22.16 22.50 -10.63
CA GLY A 497 -22.80 21.28 -11.16
C GLY A 497 -22.28 19.94 -10.62
N ARG A 498 -21.39 19.96 -9.61
CA ARG A 498 -20.71 18.75 -9.11
C ARG A 498 -20.64 18.75 -7.58
N LEU A 499 -20.56 17.56 -6.98
CA LEU A 499 -20.27 17.35 -5.56
C LEU A 499 -18.89 16.72 -5.43
N SER A 500 -18.17 17.02 -4.35
CA SER A 500 -16.87 16.38 -4.11
C SER A 500 -17.06 14.90 -3.76
N ALA A 501 -16.26 14.03 -4.38
CA ALA A 501 -16.15 12.64 -3.99
C ALA A 501 -15.22 12.43 -2.79
N ARG A 502 -14.63 13.50 -2.21
CA ARG A 502 -13.82 13.43 -0.97
C ARG A 502 -14.72 13.29 0.26
N ILE A 503 -15.41 12.16 0.30
CA ILE A 503 -16.39 11.80 1.32
C ILE A 503 -15.77 11.82 2.73
N GLY A 504 -14.48 11.50 2.87
CA GLY A 504 -13.74 11.61 4.13
C GLY A 504 -13.75 13.03 4.73
N ASP A 505 -13.47 14.05 3.92
CA ASP A 505 -13.41 15.46 4.37
C ASP A 505 -14.78 15.96 4.81
N LEU A 506 -15.83 15.51 4.10
CA LEU A 506 -17.21 15.79 4.43
C LEU A 506 -17.59 15.16 5.78
N PHE A 507 -17.24 13.89 6.00
CA PHE A 507 -17.54 13.22 7.27
C PHE A 507 -16.75 13.79 8.44
N GLN A 508 -15.51 14.23 8.23
CA GLN A 508 -14.78 14.96 9.26
C GLN A 508 -15.57 16.20 9.72
N LEU A 509 -16.15 16.96 8.79
CA LEU A 509 -16.99 18.11 9.13
C LEU A 509 -18.27 17.69 9.87
N VAL A 510 -18.92 16.59 9.45
CA VAL A 510 -20.10 16.05 10.13
C VAL A 510 -19.77 15.65 11.57
N SER A 511 -18.64 14.99 11.80
CA SER A 511 -18.18 14.61 13.14
C SER A 511 -17.93 15.83 14.03
N GLU A 512 -17.32 16.88 13.47
CA GLU A 512 -17.11 18.14 14.19
C GLU A 512 -18.44 18.83 14.53
N ALA A 513 -19.42 18.79 13.62
CA ALA A 513 -20.74 19.35 13.86
C ALA A 513 -21.54 18.55 14.89
N ASP A 514 -21.47 17.21 14.87
CA ASP A 514 -22.10 16.36 15.88
C ASP A 514 -21.50 16.58 17.26
N PHE A 515 -20.20 16.82 17.35
CA PHE A 515 -19.55 17.23 18.61
C PHE A 515 -20.10 18.56 19.13
N ILE A 516 -20.27 19.57 18.27
CA ILE A 516 -20.85 20.86 18.66
C ILE A 516 -22.30 20.69 19.10
N ARG A 517 -23.07 19.83 18.42
CA ARG A 517 -24.44 19.46 18.82
C ARG A 517 -24.44 18.80 20.18
N HIS A 518 -23.54 17.85 20.43
CA HIS A 518 -23.43 17.19 21.72
C HIS A 518 -23.16 18.19 22.86
N LEU A 519 -22.29 19.17 22.64
CA LEU A 519 -22.03 20.25 23.61
C LEU A 519 -23.24 21.15 23.84
N ALA A 520 -24.07 21.38 22.81
CA ALA A 520 -25.30 22.14 22.92
C ALA A 520 -26.44 21.36 23.60
N GLY A 521 -26.35 20.02 23.65
CA GLY A 521 -27.38 19.15 24.17
C GLY A 521 -28.56 18.91 23.21
N ASP A 522 -28.38 19.23 21.92
CA ASP A 522 -29.44 19.10 20.91
C ASP A 522 -29.60 17.64 20.45
N GLU A 523 -30.81 17.22 20.12
CA GLU A 523 -31.11 15.84 19.69
C GLU A 523 -30.65 15.54 18.26
N MET A 524 -30.59 16.57 17.40
CA MET A 524 -30.30 16.44 15.97
C MET A 524 -29.26 17.46 15.53
N THR A 525 -28.48 17.10 14.51
CA THR A 525 -27.49 18.02 13.91
C THR A 525 -28.18 18.85 12.83
N ASP A 526 -28.27 20.16 13.08
CA ASP A 526 -28.85 21.15 12.16
C ASP A 526 -27.79 21.94 11.34
N ALA A 527 -28.24 22.83 10.46
CA ALA A 527 -27.34 23.69 9.67
C ALA A 527 -26.48 24.64 10.52
N GLY A 528 -26.97 25.09 11.68
CA GLY A 528 -26.21 25.94 12.60
C GLY A 528 -25.03 25.22 13.25
N HIS A 529 -25.15 23.91 13.49
CA HIS A 529 -24.02 23.06 13.88
C HIS A 529 -22.96 22.98 12.79
N ILE A 530 -23.36 22.78 11.53
CA ILE A 530 -22.45 22.73 10.38
C ILE A 530 -21.69 24.06 10.23
N GLU A 531 -22.38 25.20 10.31
CA GLU A 531 -21.74 26.51 10.18
C GLU A 531 -20.73 26.81 11.29
N ARG A 532 -21.07 26.42 12.54
CA ARG A 532 -20.13 26.56 13.66
C ARG A 532 -18.90 25.67 13.47
N ALA A 533 -19.07 24.46 12.95
CA ALA A 533 -17.95 23.56 12.63
C ALA A 533 -17.04 24.15 11.54
N LEU A 534 -17.61 24.65 10.44
CA LEU A 534 -16.87 25.31 9.37
C LEU A 534 -16.11 26.54 9.86
N LYS A 535 -16.75 27.40 10.64
CA LYS A 535 -16.11 28.58 11.24
C LYS A 535 -14.97 28.19 12.18
N ALA A 536 -15.16 27.14 12.98
CA ALA A 536 -14.12 26.63 13.86
C ALA A 536 -12.94 26.05 13.06
N LYS A 537 -13.20 25.31 11.97
CA LYS A 537 -12.18 24.80 11.04
C LYS A 537 -11.36 25.94 10.43
N ALA A 538 -12.01 26.95 9.87
CA ALA A 538 -11.36 28.13 9.31
C ALA A 538 -10.51 28.90 10.35
N THR A 539 -10.96 28.96 11.60
CA THR A 539 -10.20 29.61 12.68
C THR A 539 -8.92 28.83 13.02
N ARG A 540 -8.98 27.48 13.04
CA ARG A 540 -7.83 26.62 13.35
C ARG A 540 -6.75 26.68 12.26
N THR A 541 -7.15 26.74 10.99
CA THR A 541 -6.20 26.75 9.86
C THR A 541 -5.79 28.17 9.42
N GLY A 542 -6.57 29.19 9.78
CA GLY A 542 -6.43 30.56 9.24
C GLY A 542 -5.31 31.43 9.82
N ARG A 543 -4.44 30.93 10.73
CA ARG A 543 -3.40 31.75 11.40
C ARG A 543 -2.48 32.48 10.41
N VAL A 544 -2.04 31.79 9.36
CA VAL A 544 -1.11 32.37 8.36
C VAL A 544 -1.84 33.44 7.54
N SER A 545 -3.06 33.15 7.10
CA SER A 545 -3.87 34.09 6.34
C SER A 545 -4.21 35.36 7.13
N ALA A 546 -4.55 35.21 8.41
CA ALA A 546 -4.80 36.35 9.30
C ALA A 546 -3.56 37.25 9.46
N ARG A 547 -2.38 36.65 9.63
CA ARG A 547 -1.13 37.41 9.74
C ARG A 547 -0.79 38.20 8.48
N ILE A 548 -0.98 37.61 7.30
CA ILE A 548 -0.76 38.30 6.02
C ILE A 548 -1.73 39.48 5.88
N LEU A 549 -2.99 39.31 6.29
CA LEU A 549 -3.97 40.40 6.32
C LEU A 549 -3.54 41.52 7.27
N ASP A 550 -3.07 41.18 8.48
CA ASP A 550 -2.55 42.17 9.44
C ASP A 550 -1.36 42.96 8.85
N ASP A 551 -0.43 42.29 8.16
CA ASP A 551 0.71 42.93 7.50
C ASP A 551 0.27 43.87 6.35
N MET A 552 -0.81 43.54 5.62
CA MET A 552 -1.41 44.42 4.60
C MET A 552 -2.14 45.63 5.21
N LEU A 553 -2.78 45.46 6.37
CA LEU A 553 -3.45 46.54 7.09
C LEU A 553 -2.46 47.49 7.74
N ALA A 554 -1.33 46.97 8.23
CA ALA A 554 -0.23 47.75 8.78
C ALA A 554 0.59 48.49 7.69
N GLY A 555 0.36 48.20 6.41
CA GLY A 555 1.12 48.78 5.29
C GLY A 555 2.53 48.19 5.14
N VAL A 556 2.81 47.03 5.73
CA VAL A 556 4.04 46.27 5.52
C VAL A 556 4.00 45.61 4.14
N ILE A 557 2.85 45.02 3.79
CA ILE A 557 2.56 44.53 2.44
C ILE A 557 1.72 45.60 1.72
N LEU A 558 2.22 46.09 0.59
CA LEU A 558 1.68 47.24 -0.10
C LEU A 558 0.65 46.81 -1.15
N ILE A 559 -0.62 46.81 -0.76
CA ILE A 559 -1.76 46.60 -1.65
C ILE A 559 -2.69 47.80 -1.53
N ASP A 560 -3.03 48.42 -2.66
CA ASP A 560 -4.00 49.52 -2.71
C ASP A 560 -5.39 48.97 -3.00
N THR A 561 -6.42 49.50 -2.34
CA THR A 561 -7.83 49.08 -2.51
C THR A 561 -8.72 50.22 -2.99
N ALA A 562 -8.12 51.37 -3.32
CA ALA A 562 -8.79 52.60 -3.76
C ALA A 562 -7.80 53.48 -4.55
N GLY A 563 -8.33 54.45 -5.30
CA GLY A 563 -7.52 55.31 -6.16
C GLY A 563 -7.13 54.65 -7.48
N ALA A 564 -6.21 55.26 -8.22
CA ALA A 564 -5.73 54.76 -9.50
C ALA A 564 -4.23 55.02 -9.68
N ALA A 565 -3.53 54.12 -10.38
CA ALA A 565 -2.07 54.20 -10.58
C ALA A 565 -1.67 53.70 -11.98
N VAL A 566 -0.67 54.35 -12.57
CA VAL A 566 -0.10 53.94 -13.86
C VAL A 566 0.86 52.77 -13.66
N GLY A 567 0.75 51.74 -14.49
CA GLY A 567 1.64 50.59 -14.48
C GLY A 567 1.56 49.76 -13.19
N LYS A 568 0.42 49.79 -12.49
CA LYS A 568 0.18 48.99 -11.27
C LYS A 568 -1.22 48.39 -11.27
N CYS A 569 -1.34 47.12 -10.94
CA CYS A 569 -2.61 46.41 -10.80
C CYS A 569 -2.54 45.43 -9.62
N ASN A 570 -3.70 45.08 -9.06
CA ASN A 570 -3.79 44.02 -8.05
C ASN A 570 -4.08 42.68 -8.74
N GLY A 571 -3.07 41.82 -8.87
CA GLY A 571 -3.25 40.41 -9.19
C GLY A 571 -3.79 39.62 -8.00
N LEU A 572 -4.23 38.39 -8.26
CA LEU A 572 -4.66 37.46 -7.21
C LEU A 572 -3.87 36.16 -7.28
N THR A 573 -3.28 35.77 -6.14
CA THR A 573 -2.55 34.50 -5.99
C THR A 573 -3.25 33.60 -4.98
N VAL A 574 -2.91 32.32 -5.00
CA VAL A 574 -3.34 31.35 -3.99
C VAL A 574 -2.10 30.84 -3.28
N LEU A 575 -2.14 30.80 -1.95
CA LEU A 575 -1.12 30.17 -1.14
C LEU A 575 -1.69 28.91 -0.51
N GLU A 576 -0.97 27.81 -0.67
CA GLU A 576 -1.28 26.53 -0.04
C GLU A 576 -0.26 26.26 1.07
N VAL A 577 -0.76 26.07 2.30
CA VAL A 577 0.05 25.78 3.48
C VAL A 577 -0.56 24.59 4.20
N GLY A 578 0.04 23.42 4.03
CA GLY A 578 -0.55 22.16 4.51
C GLY A 578 -1.93 21.94 3.89
N ASP A 579 -2.94 21.68 4.71
CA ASP A 579 -4.32 21.44 4.26
C ASP A 579 -5.16 22.71 4.06
N SER A 580 -4.53 23.89 4.06
CA SER A 580 -5.23 25.18 3.92
C SER A 580 -4.79 25.90 2.66
N ALA A 581 -5.75 26.24 1.81
CA ALA A 581 -5.57 27.18 0.70
C ALA A 581 -6.24 28.52 1.06
N PHE A 582 -5.61 29.64 0.69
CA PHE A 582 -6.24 30.97 0.80
C PHE A 582 -5.66 31.94 -0.23
N GLY A 583 -6.52 32.84 -0.73
CA GLY A 583 -6.10 33.84 -1.69
C GLY A 583 -5.44 35.04 -1.04
N VAL A 584 -4.50 35.63 -1.76
CA VAL A 584 -3.71 36.81 -1.36
C VAL A 584 -3.64 37.74 -2.58
N PRO A 585 -4.08 39.01 -2.46
CA PRO A 585 -3.81 39.99 -3.50
C PRO A 585 -2.31 40.28 -3.59
N ALA A 586 -1.79 40.34 -4.81
CA ALA A 586 -0.39 40.67 -5.10
C ALA A 586 -0.35 41.89 -6.01
N ARG A 587 0.56 42.84 -5.74
CA ARG A 587 0.73 44.01 -6.59
C ARG A 587 1.59 43.62 -7.79
N ILE A 588 1.02 43.71 -8.98
CA ILE A 588 1.74 43.60 -10.25
C ILE A 588 2.19 45.00 -10.62
N SER A 589 3.47 45.17 -10.96
CA SER A 589 4.00 46.43 -11.48
C SER A 589 4.63 46.20 -12.85
N ALA A 590 4.51 47.21 -13.73
CA ALA A 590 5.21 47.22 -15.00
C ALA A 590 5.81 48.60 -15.28
N THR A 591 7.03 48.61 -15.80
CA THR A 591 7.68 49.83 -16.30
C THR A 591 8.08 49.64 -17.76
N VAL A 592 8.00 50.72 -18.54
CA VAL A 592 8.30 50.70 -19.98
C VAL A 592 9.08 51.94 -20.38
N TYR A 593 10.15 51.73 -21.14
CA TYR A 593 11.01 52.77 -21.70
C TYR A 593 11.51 52.38 -23.11
N PRO A 594 12.00 53.34 -23.91
CA PRO A 594 12.58 53.05 -25.23
C PRO A 594 13.78 52.09 -25.11
N GLY A 595 13.79 51.01 -25.90
CA GLY A 595 14.89 50.04 -25.93
C GLY A 595 14.53 48.79 -26.74
N GLY A 596 15.47 47.86 -26.93
CA GLY A 596 15.26 46.65 -27.75
C GLY A 596 15.23 45.33 -26.97
N SER A 597 15.27 45.37 -25.63
CA SER A 597 15.43 44.16 -24.80
C SER A 597 14.16 43.32 -24.63
N GLY A 598 13.02 43.80 -25.12
CA GLY A 598 11.72 43.13 -24.95
C GLY A 598 11.20 43.22 -23.51
N ILE A 599 10.38 42.23 -23.13
CA ILE A 599 9.75 42.14 -21.81
C ILE A 599 10.62 41.26 -20.91
N VAL A 600 11.06 41.84 -19.79
CA VAL A 600 11.81 41.16 -18.73
C VAL A 600 10.86 40.82 -17.59
N ASP A 601 10.75 39.53 -17.30
CA ASP A 601 10.08 38.98 -16.13
C ASP A 601 11.10 38.92 -14.98
N ILE A 602 10.94 39.79 -13.97
CA ILE A 602 11.91 39.87 -12.86
C ILE A 602 11.97 38.54 -12.11
N GLU A 603 10.83 37.89 -11.84
CA GLU A 603 10.73 36.62 -11.13
C GLU A 603 11.48 35.51 -11.88
N ARG A 604 11.37 35.45 -13.22
CA ARG A 604 12.13 34.50 -14.04
C ARG A 604 13.65 34.76 -13.97
N GLU A 605 14.08 36.00 -14.13
CA GLU A 605 15.52 36.34 -14.13
C GLU A 605 16.22 36.00 -12.80
N VAL A 606 15.47 35.98 -11.70
CA VAL A 606 15.99 35.61 -10.36
C VAL A 606 15.66 34.17 -9.96
N ASN A 607 15.16 33.34 -10.87
CA ASN A 607 14.78 31.93 -10.65
C ASN A 607 13.70 31.71 -9.59
N LEU A 608 12.81 32.70 -9.40
CA LEU A 608 11.59 32.56 -8.60
C LEU A 608 10.39 32.15 -9.48
N GLY A 609 10.38 32.53 -10.75
CA GLY A 609 9.39 32.13 -11.74
C GLY A 609 9.60 30.69 -12.21
N GLN A 610 8.54 29.88 -12.15
CA GLN A 610 8.50 28.49 -12.64
C GLN A 610 8.07 28.43 -14.12
N PRO A 611 8.16 27.25 -14.78
CA PRO A 611 7.96 27.15 -16.24
C PRO A 611 6.60 27.62 -16.75
N ILE A 612 5.49 27.41 -16.02
CA ILE A 612 4.16 27.81 -16.48
C ILE A 612 4.01 29.33 -16.40
N HIS A 613 4.54 29.94 -15.34
CA HIS A 613 4.60 31.41 -15.22
C HIS A 613 5.41 32.03 -16.37
N SER A 614 6.61 31.50 -16.62
CA SER A 614 7.48 31.98 -17.70
C SER A 614 6.80 31.90 -19.08
N LYS A 615 6.05 30.81 -19.33
CA LYS A 615 5.24 30.65 -20.55
C LYS A 615 4.16 31.74 -20.65
N GLY A 616 3.49 32.07 -19.54
CA GLY A 616 2.49 33.14 -19.49
C GLY A 616 3.06 34.48 -19.97
N VAL A 617 4.22 34.88 -19.46
CA VAL A 617 4.87 36.14 -19.89
C VAL A 617 5.30 36.10 -21.36
N MET A 618 5.78 34.96 -21.86
CA MET A 618 6.09 34.81 -23.29
C MET A 618 4.86 34.96 -24.19
N ILE A 619 3.68 34.53 -23.73
CA ILE A 619 2.41 34.75 -24.44
C ILE A 619 2.09 36.25 -24.53
N LEU A 620 2.41 37.04 -23.51
CA LEU A 620 2.22 38.49 -23.52
C LEU A 620 3.00 39.17 -24.64
N THR A 621 4.25 38.75 -24.86
CA THR A 621 5.09 39.26 -25.97
C THR A 621 4.42 39.00 -27.32
N GLY A 622 3.91 37.77 -27.52
CA GLY A 622 3.18 37.41 -28.73
C GLY A 622 1.88 38.22 -28.92
N TYR A 623 1.12 38.42 -27.85
CA TYR A 623 -0.11 39.21 -27.84
C TYR A 623 0.14 40.69 -28.17
N LEU A 624 1.14 41.34 -27.55
CA LEU A 624 1.44 42.74 -27.84
C LEU A 624 1.95 42.93 -29.27
N GLY A 625 2.82 42.02 -29.72
CA GLY A 625 3.34 42.03 -31.08
C GLY A 625 2.23 41.91 -32.12
N SER A 626 1.35 40.91 -31.95
CA SER A 626 0.24 40.65 -32.86
C SER A 626 -0.79 41.80 -32.86
N ARG A 627 -1.05 42.41 -31.70
CA ARG A 627 -2.11 43.40 -31.53
C ARG A 627 -1.70 44.83 -31.89
N TYR A 628 -0.48 45.25 -31.58
CA TYR A 628 -0.09 46.66 -31.70
C TYR A 628 1.09 46.94 -32.63
N ALA A 629 1.99 45.96 -32.85
CA ALA A 629 3.26 46.18 -33.55
C ALA A 629 3.32 45.44 -34.91
N GLN A 630 2.31 45.68 -35.75
CA GLN A 630 2.23 45.10 -37.11
C GLN A 630 2.93 45.96 -38.17
N GLU A 631 2.91 47.29 -38.02
CA GLU A 631 3.49 48.24 -38.99
C GLU A 631 4.93 48.67 -38.64
N PHE A 632 5.37 48.41 -37.41
CA PHE A 632 6.67 48.81 -36.87
C PHE A 632 7.16 47.76 -35.85
N PRO A 633 8.48 47.61 -35.64
CA PRO A 633 9.00 46.66 -34.67
C PRO A 633 8.57 47.01 -33.24
N LEU A 634 8.35 45.98 -32.40
CA LEU A 634 8.10 46.14 -30.96
C LEU A 634 9.40 46.53 -30.24
N ALA A 635 9.83 47.78 -30.42
CA ALA A 635 11.08 48.32 -29.89
C ALA A 635 10.90 48.88 -28.48
N ILE A 636 10.52 48.03 -27.53
CA ILE A 636 10.41 48.41 -26.11
C ILE A 636 11.37 47.61 -25.22
N SER A 637 11.77 48.25 -24.13
CA SER A 637 12.29 47.58 -22.94
C SER A 637 11.27 47.73 -21.82
N ALA A 638 10.73 46.60 -21.36
CA ALA A 638 9.74 46.54 -20.29
C ALA A 638 10.21 45.61 -19.17
N SER A 639 9.87 45.96 -17.93
CA SER A 639 10.05 45.06 -16.77
C SER A 639 8.71 44.85 -16.07
N ILE A 640 8.43 43.61 -15.71
CA ILE A 640 7.25 43.19 -14.95
C ILE A 640 7.71 42.56 -13.64
N ALA A 641 7.01 42.87 -12.54
CA ALA A 641 7.30 42.30 -11.23
C ALA A 641 6.01 41.97 -10.46
N LEU A 642 6.03 40.88 -9.70
CA LEU A 642 5.10 40.65 -8.58
C LEU A 642 5.75 41.19 -7.30
N GLU A 643 5.37 42.41 -6.94
CA GLU A 643 5.96 43.14 -5.82
C GLU A 643 5.82 42.37 -4.50
N GLN A 644 6.91 42.36 -3.73
CA GLN A 644 7.01 41.69 -2.43
C GLN A 644 6.71 40.17 -2.47
N SER A 645 6.92 39.53 -3.63
CA SER A 645 6.98 38.07 -3.76
C SER A 645 8.38 37.56 -3.42
N TYR A 646 8.49 36.69 -2.41
CA TYR A 646 9.77 36.10 -1.96
C TYR A 646 9.81 34.57 -2.10
N GLY A 647 8.75 33.96 -2.63
CA GLY A 647 8.63 32.53 -2.86
C GLY A 647 8.57 32.19 -4.35
N TYR A 648 8.47 30.90 -4.65
CA TYR A 648 8.24 30.47 -6.02
C TYR A 648 6.87 30.93 -6.53
N VAL A 649 6.85 31.39 -7.78
CA VAL A 649 5.65 31.79 -8.50
C VAL A 649 5.46 30.84 -9.68
N ASP A 650 4.30 30.19 -9.75
CA ASP A 650 3.94 29.30 -10.85
C ASP A 650 2.49 29.51 -11.29
N GLY A 651 2.17 29.02 -12.49
CA GLY A 651 0.89 29.22 -13.16
C GLY A 651 0.82 30.49 -14.00
N ASP A 652 -0.15 30.53 -14.91
CA ASP A 652 -0.36 31.61 -15.88
C ASP A 652 -1.52 32.56 -15.48
N SER A 653 -2.07 32.40 -14.29
CA SER A 653 -3.27 33.12 -13.84
C SER A 653 -3.09 34.63 -13.58
N ALA A 654 -1.87 35.15 -13.67
CA ALA A 654 -1.54 36.57 -13.57
C ALA A 654 -1.48 37.28 -14.94
N SER A 655 -1.42 36.53 -16.05
CA SER A 655 -1.15 37.04 -17.40
C SER A 655 -2.11 38.16 -17.82
N LEU A 656 -3.39 38.04 -17.51
CA LEU A 656 -4.37 39.09 -17.80
C LEU A 656 -4.04 40.41 -17.06
N GLY A 657 -3.68 40.32 -15.78
CA GLY A 657 -3.30 41.47 -14.97
C GLY A 657 -1.98 42.10 -15.45
N GLU A 658 -1.01 41.27 -15.80
CA GLU A 658 0.27 41.70 -16.38
C GLU A 658 0.08 42.44 -17.71
N ALA A 659 -0.77 41.91 -18.60
CA ALA A 659 -1.13 42.55 -19.87
C ALA A 659 -1.72 43.95 -19.65
N CYS A 660 -2.75 44.07 -18.78
CA CYS A 660 -3.36 45.36 -18.46
C CYS A 660 -2.35 46.33 -17.81
N THR A 661 -1.48 45.83 -16.94
CA THR A 661 -0.44 46.63 -16.26
C THR A 661 0.58 47.17 -17.26
N LEU A 662 0.98 46.36 -18.23
CA LEU A 662 1.91 46.74 -19.28
C LEU A 662 1.29 47.74 -20.26
N ILE A 663 0.03 47.53 -20.67
CA ILE A 663 -0.74 48.47 -21.50
C ILE A 663 -0.92 49.82 -20.77
N SER A 664 -1.16 49.80 -19.45
CA SER A 664 -1.19 51.01 -18.64
C SER A 664 0.14 51.74 -18.64
N ALA A 665 1.26 51.02 -18.47
CA ALA A 665 2.60 51.60 -18.46
C ALA A 665 2.98 52.22 -19.83
N LEU A 666 2.53 51.62 -20.93
CA LEU A 666 2.65 52.10 -22.31
C LEU A 666 1.82 53.36 -22.54
N SER A 667 0.50 53.26 -22.34
CA SER A 667 -0.44 54.37 -22.62
C SER A 667 -0.39 55.51 -21.59
N LYS A 668 0.32 55.34 -20.48
CA LYS A 668 0.32 56.24 -19.30
C LYS A 668 -1.08 56.46 -18.71
N THR A 669 -1.99 55.51 -18.91
CA THR A 669 -3.35 55.56 -18.42
C THR A 669 -3.45 54.84 -17.07
N PRO A 670 -3.93 55.47 -15.99
CA PRO A 670 -3.96 54.85 -14.66
C PRO A 670 -5.04 53.77 -14.56
N LEU A 671 -4.73 52.68 -13.85
CA LEU A 671 -5.66 51.60 -13.54
C LEU A 671 -6.24 51.81 -12.13
N LYS A 672 -7.54 51.62 -11.97
CA LYS A 672 -8.24 51.67 -10.68
C LYS A 672 -7.78 50.53 -9.77
N GLN A 673 -7.39 50.87 -8.56
CA GLN A 673 -6.90 49.93 -7.55
C GLN A 673 -8.03 49.35 -6.68
N CYS A 674 -9.29 49.74 -6.90
CA CYS A 674 -10.44 49.11 -6.26
C CYS A 674 -10.75 47.72 -6.84
N PHE A 675 -10.15 47.36 -7.97
CA PHE A 675 -10.27 46.04 -8.57
C PHE A 675 -9.06 45.17 -8.26
N ALA A 676 -9.31 43.88 -8.13
CA ALA A 676 -8.29 42.84 -8.29
C ALA A 676 -8.64 41.95 -9.48
N ILE A 677 -7.63 41.35 -10.10
CA ILE A 677 -7.78 40.64 -11.37
C ILE A 677 -7.06 39.29 -11.33
N THR A 678 -7.68 38.30 -11.97
CA THR A 678 -7.03 37.02 -12.28
C THR A 678 -7.54 36.52 -13.63
N GLY A 679 -6.69 35.81 -14.35
CA GLY A 679 -7.01 35.24 -15.65
C GLY A 679 -5.74 34.91 -16.40
N SER A 680 -5.74 33.76 -17.06
CA SER A 680 -4.76 33.48 -18.12
C SER A 680 -5.26 34.09 -19.43
N ILE A 681 -4.36 34.40 -20.37
CA ILE A 681 -4.74 34.82 -21.72
C ILE A 681 -3.95 34.02 -22.75
N ASN A 682 -4.52 33.84 -23.94
CA ASN A 682 -3.77 33.34 -25.09
C ASN A 682 -3.16 34.49 -25.92
N GLN A 683 -2.45 34.15 -27.00
CA GLN A 683 -1.79 35.13 -27.89
C GLN A 683 -2.75 36.07 -28.63
N PHE A 684 -4.06 35.82 -28.58
CA PHE A 684 -5.11 36.66 -29.18
C PHE A 684 -5.85 37.52 -28.15
N GLY A 685 -5.51 37.39 -26.86
CA GLY A 685 -6.14 38.14 -25.77
C GLY A 685 -7.40 37.48 -25.19
N GLU A 686 -7.75 36.27 -25.63
CA GLU A 686 -8.89 35.53 -25.08
C GLU A 686 -8.57 35.06 -23.66
N VAL A 687 -9.48 35.36 -22.73
CA VAL A 687 -9.31 35.06 -21.30
C VAL A 687 -9.68 33.61 -21.00
N GLN A 688 -8.78 32.91 -20.32
CA GLN A 688 -8.85 31.49 -20.00
C GLN A 688 -9.07 31.25 -18.50
N ALA A 689 -9.65 30.10 -18.18
CA ALA A 689 -9.96 29.70 -16.80
C ALA A 689 -8.70 29.54 -15.94
N VAL A 690 -8.86 29.78 -14.64
CA VAL A 690 -7.79 29.64 -13.64
C VAL A 690 -8.28 28.81 -12.45
N GLY A 691 -7.36 28.17 -11.72
CA GLY A 691 -7.66 27.47 -10.47
C GLY A 691 -7.81 28.41 -9.26
N GLY A 692 -8.49 27.93 -8.22
CA GLY A 692 -8.63 28.60 -6.92
C GLY A 692 -9.31 29.97 -6.99
N VAL A 693 -10.28 30.13 -7.90
CA VAL A 693 -10.94 31.42 -8.16
C VAL A 693 -11.72 31.91 -6.93
N ASN A 694 -12.27 31.00 -6.13
CA ASN A 694 -13.02 31.31 -4.93
C ASN A 694 -12.12 31.95 -3.87
N GLU A 695 -11.01 31.29 -3.56
CA GLU A 695 -9.99 31.74 -2.61
C GLU A 695 -9.42 33.09 -3.02
N LYS A 696 -9.15 33.27 -4.32
CA LYS A 696 -8.64 34.53 -4.90
C LYS A 696 -9.59 35.70 -4.65
N ILE A 697 -10.87 35.54 -4.99
CA ILE A 697 -11.89 36.58 -4.77
C ILE A 697 -12.02 36.89 -3.27
N GLU A 698 -12.11 35.85 -2.44
CA GLU A 698 -12.28 35.98 -0.99
C GLU A 698 -11.05 36.58 -0.29
N GLY A 699 -9.85 36.37 -0.84
CA GLY A 699 -8.61 37.02 -0.39
C GLY A 699 -8.69 38.54 -0.51
N PHE A 700 -9.05 39.05 -1.69
CA PHE A 700 -9.18 40.49 -1.90
C PHE A 700 -10.40 41.08 -1.18
N PHE A 701 -11.52 40.36 -1.17
CA PHE A 701 -12.70 40.77 -0.41
C PHE A 701 -12.39 40.98 1.08
N ARG A 702 -11.65 40.07 1.73
CA ARG A 702 -11.29 40.20 3.14
C ARG A 702 -10.46 41.46 3.43
N LEU A 703 -9.53 41.82 2.54
CA LEU A 703 -8.76 43.07 2.67
C LEU A 703 -9.66 44.31 2.53
N CYS A 704 -10.56 44.31 1.54
CA CYS A 704 -11.52 45.38 1.33
C CYS A 704 -12.51 45.50 2.50
N GLU A 705 -13.03 44.38 3.01
CA GLU A 705 -13.90 44.33 4.19
C GLU A 705 -13.20 44.91 5.41
N ALA A 706 -11.96 44.50 5.68
CA ALA A 706 -11.18 44.97 6.82
C ALA A 706 -10.83 46.46 6.76
N ARG A 707 -10.71 47.05 5.56
CA ARG A 707 -10.51 48.49 5.34
C ARG A 707 -11.81 49.29 5.24
N GLY A 708 -12.95 48.61 5.17
CA GLY A 708 -14.27 49.20 4.90
C GLY A 708 -14.62 49.15 3.41
N LEU A 709 -15.79 48.57 3.10
CA LEU A 709 -16.30 48.47 1.74
C LEU A 709 -16.79 49.84 1.23
N THR A 710 -16.35 50.21 0.03
CA THR A 710 -16.69 51.50 -0.61
C THR A 710 -17.87 51.39 -1.57
N GLY A 711 -18.23 50.18 -2.00
CA GLY A 711 -19.18 49.95 -3.09
C GLY A 711 -18.57 49.97 -4.49
N GLU A 712 -17.31 50.37 -4.64
CA GLU A 712 -16.61 50.36 -5.93
C GLU A 712 -15.71 49.14 -6.10
N GLN A 713 -15.41 48.42 -5.01
CA GLN A 713 -14.45 47.34 -5.03
C GLN A 713 -15.01 46.09 -5.69
N GLY A 714 -14.12 45.32 -6.35
CA GLY A 714 -14.54 44.09 -6.99
C GLY A 714 -13.40 43.22 -7.52
N ALA A 715 -13.78 42.06 -8.06
CA ALA A 715 -12.86 41.14 -8.71
C ALA A 715 -13.22 40.95 -10.19
N ILE A 716 -12.21 40.96 -11.06
CA ILE A 716 -12.31 40.67 -12.49
C ILE A 716 -11.77 39.25 -12.70
N ILE A 717 -12.60 38.37 -13.26
CA ILE A 717 -12.32 36.95 -13.42
C ILE A 717 -12.64 36.45 -14.83
N PRO A 718 -12.13 35.29 -15.24
CA PRO A 718 -12.53 34.67 -16.50
C PRO A 718 -14.01 34.27 -16.49
N GLN A 719 -14.71 34.51 -17.59
CA GLN A 719 -16.07 34.04 -17.81
C GLN A 719 -16.18 32.50 -17.73
N ALA A 720 -15.11 31.79 -18.11
CA ALA A 720 -15.03 30.35 -18.01
C ALA A 720 -15.09 29.83 -16.55
N ASN A 721 -14.72 30.65 -15.57
CA ASN A 721 -14.78 30.29 -14.15
C ASN A 721 -16.15 30.52 -13.50
N VAL A 722 -17.16 31.06 -14.21
CA VAL A 722 -18.48 31.30 -13.60
C VAL A 722 -19.10 30.00 -13.07
N ALA A 723 -18.94 28.89 -13.80
CA ALA A 723 -19.42 27.58 -13.35
C ALA A 723 -18.66 27.03 -12.13
N THR A 724 -17.46 27.54 -11.84
CA THR A 724 -16.61 27.12 -10.71
C THR A 724 -16.76 28.01 -9.46
N LEU A 725 -17.64 29.01 -9.51
CA LEU A 725 -17.89 29.90 -8.37
C LEU A 725 -18.78 29.23 -7.31
N MET A 726 -18.27 29.16 -6.09
CA MET A 726 -18.92 28.68 -4.88
C MET A 726 -18.56 29.60 -3.71
N LEU A 727 -18.76 30.92 -3.89
CA LEU A 727 -18.30 31.96 -2.95
C LEU A 727 -18.98 31.89 -1.57
N ASP A 728 -18.24 32.29 -0.54
CA ASP A 728 -18.74 32.39 0.83
C ASP A 728 -19.88 33.42 0.98
N GLU A 729 -20.80 33.14 1.92
CA GLU A 729 -22.01 33.93 2.14
C GLU A 729 -21.74 35.42 2.42
N LYS A 730 -20.61 35.75 3.05
CA LYS A 730 -20.20 37.15 3.28
C LYS A 730 -20.00 37.92 1.97
N VAL A 731 -19.36 37.30 0.98
CA VAL A 731 -19.15 37.92 -0.33
C VAL A 731 -20.51 38.09 -1.03
N LEU A 732 -21.36 37.07 -0.98
CA LEU A 732 -22.70 37.12 -1.56
C LEU A 732 -23.54 38.25 -0.96
N GLN A 733 -23.50 38.43 0.36
CA GLN A 733 -24.20 39.52 1.06
C GLN A 733 -23.70 40.89 0.62
N ALA A 734 -22.38 41.07 0.50
CA ALA A 734 -21.80 42.33 0.01
C ALA A 734 -22.18 42.60 -1.45
N VAL A 735 -22.25 41.58 -2.30
CA VAL A 735 -22.69 41.72 -3.69
C VAL A 735 -24.17 42.09 -3.79
N ARG A 736 -25.04 41.41 -3.01
CA ARG A 736 -26.48 41.73 -2.91
C ARG A 736 -26.72 43.16 -2.41
N ALA A 737 -25.92 43.61 -1.46
CA ALA A 737 -25.96 44.97 -0.92
C ALA A 737 -25.34 46.02 -1.87
N GLY A 738 -24.76 45.60 -2.99
CA GLY A 738 -24.07 46.50 -3.93
C GLY A 738 -22.78 47.10 -3.38
N GLN A 739 -22.16 46.47 -2.38
CA GLN A 739 -20.95 46.93 -1.70
C GLN A 739 -19.66 46.32 -2.28
N PHE A 740 -19.78 45.22 -3.02
CA PHE A 740 -18.69 44.53 -3.72
C PHE A 740 -19.20 43.94 -5.04
N HIS A 741 -18.35 43.80 -6.05
CA HIS A 741 -18.78 43.40 -7.40
C HIS A 741 -17.87 42.32 -8.01
N ILE A 742 -18.44 41.41 -8.80
CA ILE A 742 -17.68 40.40 -9.55
C ILE A 742 -17.98 40.61 -11.04
N TYR A 743 -16.93 40.67 -11.85
CA TYR A 743 -17.00 40.88 -13.29
C TYR A 743 -16.40 39.69 -14.03
N ALA A 744 -17.15 39.15 -15.00
CA ALA A 744 -16.72 38.04 -15.83
C ALA A 744 -16.33 38.55 -17.22
N VAL A 745 -15.08 38.32 -17.62
CA VAL A 745 -14.53 38.77 -18.90
C VAL A 745 -14.15 37.59 -19.81
N ARG A 746 -14.26 37.79 -21.11
CA ARG A 746 -13.88 36.89 -22.20
C ARG A 746 -12.65 37.39 -22.96
N GLN A 747 -12.43 38.70 -22.99
CA GLN A 747 -11.32 39.34 -23.70
C GLN A 747 -10.53 40.28 -22.79
N ALA A 748 -9.22 40.43 -23.06
CA ALA A 748 -8.35 41.32 -22.31
C ALA A 748 -8.82 42.79 -22.30
N ASP A 749 -9.42 43.24 -23.42
CA ASP A 749 -9.95 44.60 -23.57
C ASP A 749 -11.11 44.89 -22.62
N GLU A 750 -11.97 43.91 -22.35
CA GLU A 750 -13.08 44.06 -21.38
C GLU A 750 -12.53 44.32 -19.98
N ALA A 751 -11.46 43.60 -19.59
CA ALA A 751 -10.77 43.82 -18.32
C ALA A 751 -10.07 45.19 -18.26
N LEU A 752 -9.40 45.58 -19.35
CA LEU A 752 -8.73 46.86 -19.46
C LEU A 752 -9.73 48.02 -19.33
N SER A 753 -10.88 47.93 -20.00
CA SER A 753 -11.96 48.92 -19.90
C SER A 753 -12.49 49.07 -18.49
N LEU A 754 -12.68 47.96 -17.75
CA LEU A 754 -13.08 48.02 -16.34
C LEU A 754 -12.04 48.73 -15.47
N LEU A 755 -10.77 48.35 -15.63
CA LEU A 755 -9.66 48.89 -14.83
C LEU A 755 -9.44 50.38 -15.10
N VAL A 756 -9.53 50.83 -16.34
CA VAL A 756 -9.36 52.24 -16.69
C VAL A 756 -10.63 53.06 -16.42
N GLY A 757 -11.81 52.47 -16.67
CA GLY A 757 -13.10 53.15 -16.65
C GLY A 757 -13.42 53.95 -17.92
N GLU A 758 -12.83 53.55 -19.05
CA GLU A 758 -13.11 54.08 -20.38
C GLU A 758 -13.00 52.96 -21.43
N ASP A 759 -13.44 53.21 -22.66
CA ASP A 759 -13.39 52.22 -23.73
C ASP A 759 -11.93 51.90 -24.15
N ALA A 760 -11.58 50.62 -24.19
CA ALA A 760 -10.28 50.14 -24.63
C ALA A 760 -10.10 50.36 -26.14
N GLY A 761 -11.19 50.28 -26.91
CA GLY A 761 -11.22 50.42 -28.37
C GLY A 761 -10.87 49.13 -29.11
N GLU A 762 -11.73 48.69 -30.02
CA GLU A 762 -11.47 47.55 -30.89
C GLU A 762 -10.86 47.97 -32.23
N PRO A 763 -9.95 47.18 -32.82
CA PRO A 763 -9.41 47.49 -34.14
C PRO A 763 -10.47 47.29 -35.22
N ASP A 764 -10.49 48.16 -36.23
CA ASP A 764 -11.31 48.01 -37.43
C ASP A 764 -10.79 46.92 -38.39
N ALA A 765 -11.43 46.78 -39.56
CA ALA A 765 -11.03 45.76 -40.55
C ALA A 765 -9.63 45.99 -41.13
N GLU A 766 -9.11 47.21 -41.01
CA GLU A 766 -7.78 47.65 -41.41
C GLU A 766 -6.77 47.59 -40.25
N GLY A 767 -7.18 47.15 -39.06
CA GLY A 767 -6.33 47.01 -37.87
C GLY A 767 -6.09 48.31 -37.11
N GLN A 768 -6.84 49.38 -37.40
CA GLN A 768 -6.68 50.69 -36.77
C GLN A 768 -7.62 50.83 -35.56
N PHE A 769 -7.12 51.43 -34.48
CA PHE A 769 -7.90 51.66 -33.28
C PHE A 769 -8.57 53.05 -33.29
N PRO A 770 -9.82 53.19 -32.80
CA PRO A 770 -10.51 54.48 -32.76
C PRO A 770 -9.73 55.52 -31.93
N GLU A 771 -9.65 56.75 -32.44
CA GLU A 771 -8.96 57.86 -31.75
C GLU A 771 -9.49 58.09 -30.33
N GLY A 772 -8.58 58.38 -29.39
CA GLY A 772 -8.91 58.65 -28.00
C GLY A 772 -9.08 57.40 -27.11
N THR A 773 -9.17 56.20 -27.70
CA THR A 773 -9.20 54.94 -26.94
C THR A 773 -7.85 54.61 -26.29
N VAL A 774 -7.86 53.68 -25.33
CA VAL A 774 -6.62 53.26 -24.65
C VAL A 774 -5.68 52.57 -25.64
N ASN A 775 -6.21 51.72 -26.52
CA ASN A 775 -5.42 50.98 -27.50
C ASN A 775 -4.81 51.91 -28.57
N ALA A 776 -5.51 52.96 -29.00
CA ALA A 776 -4.93 53.97 -29.89
C ALA A 776 -3.71 54.68 -29.25
N ARG A 777 -3.80 55.05 -27.97
CA ARG A 777 -2.66 55.62 -27.22
C ARG A 777 -1.46 54.69 -27.13
N VAL A 778 -1.69 53.37 -27.05
CA VAL A 778 -0.61 52.37 -27.06
C VAL A 778 0.11 52.39 -28.41
N VAL A 779 -0.63 52.33 -29.52
CA VAL A 779 -0.05 52.36 -30.88
C VAL A 779 0.73 53.65 -31.13
N GLU A 780 0.16 54.81 -30.77
CA GLU A 780 0.85 56.11 -30.86
C GLU A 780 2.15 56.12 -30.07
N ARG A 781 2.12 55.61 -28.83
CA ARG A 781 3.32 55.55 -27.98
C ARG A 781 4.37 54.63 -28.56
N LEU A 782 3.99 53.44 -29.02
CA LEU A 782 4.92 52.46 -29.58
C LEU A 782 5.55 52.99 -30.87
N ARG A 783 4.77 53.63 -31.75
CA ARG A 783 5.28 54.29 -32.96
C ARG A 783 6.30 55.39 -32.61
N ALA A 784 5.97 56.24 -31.64
CA ALA A 784 6.89 57.28 -31.17
C ALA A 784 8.18 56.70 -30.57
N ILE A 785 8.12 55.56 -29.88
CA ILE A 785 9.31 54.88 -29.36
C ILE A 785 10.14 54.28 -30.51
N ALA A 786 9.50 53.63 -31.48
CA ALA A 786 10.18 53.05 -32.63
C ALA A 786 10.93 54.11 -33.47
N GLU A 787 10.36 55.33 -33.60
CA GLU A 787 11.01 56.46 -34.26
C GLU A 787 12.20 57.04 -33.48
N MET A 788 12.30 56.79 -32.17
CA MET A 788 13.41 57.27 -31.32
C MET A 788 14.66 56.38 -31.36
N ILE A 789 14.54 55.15 -31.87
CA ILE A 789 15.60 54.12 -31.82
C ILE A 789 16.25 54.00 -33.21
N SER A 790 17.58 54.06 -33.29
CA SER A 790 18.29 53.95 -34.57
C SER A 790 18.35 52.49 -35.07
N GLU A 791 18.51 52.27 -36.38
CA GLU A 791 18.73 50.93 -36.94
C GLU A 791 19.98 50.23 -36.39
N GLU A 792 20.97 50.98 -35.89
CA GLU A 792 22.17 50.41 -35.25
C GLU A 792 21.86 49.87 -33.86
N ASP A 793 21.06 50.59 -33.07
CA ASP A 793 20.66 50.17 -31.70
C ASP A 793 19.79 48.91 -31.72
N LEU A 794 18.91 48.76 -32.73
CA LEU A 794 18.10 47.56 -32.92
C LEU A 794 18.96 46.32 -33.23
N LYS A 795 19.99 46.48 -34.08
CA LYS A 795 20.91 45.38 -34.44
C LYS A 795 21.83 44.97 -33.30
N GLU A 796 22.15 45.89 -32.40
CA GLU A 796 22.95 45.61 -31.21
C GLU A 796 22.13 44.85 -30.15
N ALA A 797 20.88 45.26 -29.91
CA ALA A 797 19.95 44.55 -29.03
C ALA A 797 19.61 43.12 -29.53
N GLU A 798 19.38 42.94 -30.83
CA GLU A 798 19.17 41.62 -31.44
C GLU A 798 20.37 40.68 -31.24
N LYS A 799 21.60 41.22 -31.30
CA LYS A 799 22.83 40.46 -31.03
C LYS A 799 22.94 40.04 -29.56
N GLU A 800 22.59 40.91 -28.62
CA GLU A 800 22.63 40.59 -27.19
C GLU A 800 21.60 39.52 -26.81
N LEU A 801 20.36 39.64 -27.31
CA LEU A 801 19.30 38.63 -27.13
C LEU A 801 19.72 37.26 -27.71
N ALA A 802 20.32 37.25 -28.92
CA ALA A 802 20.82 36.02 -29.53
C ALA A 802 21.97 35.38 -28.73
N GLN A 803 22.82 36.19 -28.09
CA GLN A 803 23.91 35.69 -27.23
C GLN A 803 23.41 35.14 -25.90
N GLN A 804 22.40 35.76 -25.29
CA GLN A 804 21.75 35.25 -24.07
C GLN A 804 21.06 33.91 -24.33
N ALA A 805 20.27 33.80 -25.41
CA ALA A 805 19.64 32.55 -25.80
C ALA A 805 20.66 31.42 -26.06
N LEU A 806 21.85 31.75 -26.59
CA LEU A 806 22.94 30.78 -26.78
C LEU A 806 23.62 30.37 -25.47
N ALA A 807 23.65 31.25 -24.46
CA ALA A 807 24.21 30.95 -23.15
C ALA A 807 23.30 30.04 -22.32
N GLU A 808 21.98 30.20 -22.46
CA GLU A 808 20.95 29.40 -21.79
C GLU A 808 20.78 27.99 -22.40
N ALA A 809 21.08 27.81 -23.69
CA ALA A 809 20.98 26.52 -24.37
C ALA A 809 22.10 25.52 -24.03
N LYS A 810 23.07 25.88 -23.16
CA LYS A 810 24.08 24.94 -22.66
C LYS A 810 23.52 24.15 -21.49
N PRO A 811 23.38 22.81 -21.60
CA PRO A 811 22.92 22.01 -20.48
C PRO A 811 24.00 21.98 -19.38
N THR A 812 23.62 22.37 -18.17
CA THR A 812 24.27 21.92 -16.92
C THR A 812 23.71 20.58 -16.49
#